data_AF-A0A182UA62-F1
#
_entry.id   AF-A0A182UA62-F1
#
_cell.length_a   1.000
_cell.length_b   1.000
_cell.length_c   1.000
_cell.angle_alpha   90.00
_cell.angle_beta   90.00
_cell.angle_gamma   90.00
#
_symmetry.space_group_name_H-M   'P 1'
#
loop_
_entity.id
_entity.type
_entity.pdbx_description
1 polymer ?
#
loop_
_entity_poly.entity_id
_entity_poly.type
_entity_poly.pdbx_seq_one_letter_code
_entity_poly.pdbx_strand_id
1 'polypeptide(L)'
;MNQLNNEIRPDWVLPDASSEYRKNLAMALYYKYLLNVAPDGTVLVKPSFRSGGTVLERPLSSGQQSFDTYERNWPLTKNIPKIEALAQTSGEAKFTNDLPVQPGELYAAFVIATKPHTRIGKIDATDALKYPGVVAFYSAKDIPGTNNFMPASLGNQEVEEIFCSGEVLYHGQPVGVIVAETFNQANYAATLVNILYERITQPQPIYPTLKSLVDNQTKTRIFDEPATTTRRGSSYRVKVSAARKVTGRFEMAGQYHYTMETQTCVCVPIEDGMDVHSSTQWVDLCQVAIASMLKVPENSLNFTVRRLGGGYGSKISRAGQIACACALAAHLQNRPVRFVLTIESNMSSIGKRYGCIADYDLDVESNGRFVKLTNNYMQDYGASLNESVGEATSEFFNNCYDTKTWKVVGKAAKTDAPSNTWCRAPGTTEGIAMIENIMEHVAWELGLDPLELRLANMPEGSKMRELLPQFRADVEYNQRKAAIDQFNVDNRWRKRGIAISLMRYPLGYFGALHALVAIHAGDGSVSVTHGGIEMGQGMNTKAAQVAAYVLGLPLEKISIKPTTSLTSPNAIVTGGSMTSEAVCYAVKKACEILLERIKPVRDAHKDAPWETVTQLCYAGNVDLCATYQYRATELKPYIIWGLSCAEVEVDVLTGNVQLRRVDILEDTGESLSPGIDVGQIEGAFIMGVGYWLTEALVYNAEDGALLTNRTWTYKPPGAKDIPVDFRVRFLQKSSNPAGVLRSKATGEPALNMSIVVLFALRNALRSARKDAGLADDWISMGTASTPDQVHLLAGNSIEQYKLN
;
A
#
# COMPACT_ATOMS: atom_id res chain seq x y z
N MET A 1 38.35 5.61 -23.13
CA MET A 1 37.22 6.19 -22.36
C MET A 1 36.90 7.63 -22.76
N ASN A 2 37.88 8.55 -22.82
CA ASN A 2 37.65 9.95 -23.23
C ASN A 2 36.99 10.11 -24.62
N GLN A 3 37.35 9.28 -25.61
CA GLN A 3 36.69 9.29 -26.92
C GLN A 3 35.20 8.94 -26.81
N LEU A 4 34.86 7.86 -26.11
CA LEU A 4 33.47 7.42 -25.88
C LEU A 4 32.65 8.50 -25.14
N ASN A 5 33.25 9.17 -24.14
CA ASN A 5 32.62 10.28 -23.44
C ASN A 5 32.30 11.48 -24.35
N ASN A 6 33.08 11.70 -25.41
CA ASN A 6 32.85 12.77 -26.37
C ASN A 6 31.81 12.40 -27.42
N GLU A 7 31.77 11.12 -27.82
CA GLU A 7 30.87 10.59 -28.84
C GLU A 7 29.42 10.40 -28.32
N ILE A 8 29.27 9.87 -27.11
CA ILE A 8 27.95 9.57 -26.54
C ILE A 8 27.24 10.86 -26.10
N ARG A 9 26.11 11.16 -26.75
CA ARG A 9 25.23 12.31 -26.51
C ARG A 9 23.76 11.86 -26.54
N PRO A 10 23.28 11.15 -25.50
CA PRO A 10 21.90 10.69 -25.45
C PRO A 10 20.98 11.90 -25.28
N ASP A 11 19.81 11.83 -25.91
CA ASP A 11 18.70 12.73 -25.66
C ASP A 11 18.15 12.54 -24.23
N TRP A 12 17.03 13.18 -23.88
CA TRP A 12 16.30 12.82 -22.67
C TRP A 12 14.81 12.88 -22.96
N VAL A 13 14.21 11.70 -23.10
CA VAL A 13 12.80 11.51 -23.40
C VAL A 13 12.18 10.77 -22.23
N LEU A 14 11.32 11.45 -21.47
CA LEU A 14 10.62 10.80 -20.36
C LEU A 14 9.69 9.69 -20.90
N PRO A 15 9.53 8.57 -20.18
CA PRO A 15 10.01 8.29 -18.82
C PRO A 15 11.40 7.62 -18.75
N ASP A 16 12.22 7.68 -19.81
CA ASP A 16 13.55 7.08 -19.77
C ASP A 16 14.45 7.78 -18.73
N ALA A 17 15.42 7.02 -18.22
CA ALA A 17 16.42 7.53 -17.31
C ALA A 17 17.25 8.67 -17.95
N SER A 18 17.80 9.54 -17.09
CA SER A 18 18.46 10.77 -17.52
C SER A 18 19.59 10.53 -18.53
N SER A 19 19.82 11.53 -19.39
CA SER A 19 20.94 11.52 -20.34
C SER A 19 22.29 11.32 -19.64
N GLU A 20 22.46 11.92 -18.46
CA GLU A 20 23.63 11.76 -17.59
C GLU A 20 23.83 10.30 -17.19
N TYR A 21 22.81 9.64 -16.64
CA TYR A 21 22.89 8.24 -16.26
C TYR A 21 23.17 7.35 -17.47
N ARG A 22 22.43 7.49 -18.58
CA ARG A 22 22.61 6.63 -19.76
C ARG A 22 24.01 6.75 -20.35
N LYS A 23 24.58 7.96 -20.35
CA LYS A 23 25.97 8.20 -20.77
C LYS A 23 26.96 7.54 -19.81
N ASN A 24 26.80 7.75 -18.50
CA ASN A 24 27.69 7.18 -17.48
C ASN A 24 27.63 5.65 -17.46
N LEU A 25 26.43 5.07 -17.58
CA LEU A 25 26.21 3.64 -17.68
C LEU A 25 26.90 3.04 -18.90
N ALA A 26 26.81 3.67 -20.08
CA ALA A 26 27.48 3.16 -21.28
C ALA A 26 29.01 3.07 -21.09
N MET A 27 29.61 4.09 -20.47
CA MET A 27 31.03 4.08 -20.11
C MET A 27 31.35 3.02 -19.06
N ALA A 28 30.51 2.90 -18.04
CA ALA A 28 30.66 1.91 -16.98
C ALA A 28 30.57 0.48 -17.52
N LEU A 29 29.64 0.19 -18.45
CA LEU A 29 29.50 -1.10 -19.12
C LEU A 29 30.71 -1.43 -20.01
N TYR A 30 31.27 -0.44 -20.71
CA TYR A 30 32.50 -0.64 -21.46
C TYR A 30 33.68 -0.95 -20.52
N TYR A 31 33.80 -0.23 -19.40
CA TYR A 31 34.81 -0.53 -18.38
C TYR A 31 34.60 -1.93 -17.76
N LYS A 32 33.35 -2.31 -17.51
CA LYS A 32 32.95 -3.64 -17.04
C LYS A 32 33.45 -4.73 -17.96
N TYR A 33 33.25 -4.56 -19.27
CA TYR A 33 33.77 -5.45 -20.29
C TYR A 33 35.30 -5.55 -20.23
N LEU A 34 36.02 -4.42 -20.13
CA LEU A 34 37.48 -4.43 -20.03
C LEU A 34 37.99 -5.21 -18.80
N LEU A 35 37.36 -5.03 -17.65
CA LEU A 35 37.70 -5.79 -16.43
C LEU A 35 37.46 -7.29 -16.60
N ASN A 36 36.41 -7.67 -17.34
CA ASN A 36 36.04 -9.05 -17.59
C ASN A 36 37.01 -9.77 -18.53
N VAL A 37 37.40 -9.11 -19.63
CA VAL A 37 38.26 -9.71 -20.67
C VAL A 37 39.76 -9.53 -20.41
N ALA A 38 40.15 -8.73 -19.40
CA ALA A 38 41.55 -8.51 -19.04
C ALA A 38 42.24 -9.84 -18.67
N PRO A 39 43.20 -10.32 -19.50
CA PRO A 39 43.77 -11.64 -19.34
C PRO A 39 44.66 -11.74 -18.10
N ASP A 40 44.46 -12.81 -17.33
CA ASP A 40 45.22 -13.07 -16.11
C ASP A 40 46.73 -13.21 -16.41
N GLY A 41 47.54 -12.57 -15.56
CA GLY A 41 49.00 -12.61 -15.66
C GLY A 41 49.64 -11.68 -16.70
N THR A 42 48.87 -11.10 -17.63
CA THR A 42 49.41 -10.18 -18.67
C THR A 42 49.00 -8.74 -18.47
N VAL A 43 47.80 -8.50 -17.94
CA VAL A 43 47.31 -7.16 -17.59
C VAL A 43 47.13 -7.10 -16.08
N LEU A 44 47.87 -6.19 -15.43
CA LEU A 44 47.76 -5.99 -13.99
C LEU A 44 46.43 -5.30 -13.69
N VAL A 45 45.42 -6.08 -13.33
CA VAL A 45 44.16 -5.57 -12.78
C VAL A 45 44.24 -5.62 -11.27
N LYS A 46 44.03 -4.48 -10.60
CA LYS A 46 43.98 -4.40 -9.14
C LYS A 46 42.96 -5.41 -8.60
N PRO A 47 43.30 -6.25 -7.61
CA PRO A 47 42.40 -7.29 -7.11
C PRO A 47 41.01 -6.76 -6.73
N SER A 48 40.96 -5.60 -6.07
CA SER A 48 39.69 -5.00 -5.65
C SER A 48 38.81 -4.47 -6.79
N PHE A 49 39.34 -4.38 -8.02
CA PHE A 49 38.57 -3.97 -9.20
C PHE A 49 37.93 -5.17 -9.92
N ARG A 50 38.38 -6.40 -9.65
CA ARG A 50 37.91 -7.60 -10.36
C ARG A 50 36.41 -7.83 -10.22
N SER A 51 35.83 -7.51 -9.06
CA SER A 51 34.37 -7.61 -8.84
C SER A 51 33.54 -6.68 -9.71
N GLY A 52 34.15 -5.68 -10.34
CA GLY A 52 33.49 -4.87 -11.35
C GLY A 52 33.21 -5.67 -12.63
N GLY A 53 34.08 -6.59 -13.04
CA GLY A 53 33.97 -7.25 -14.35
C GLY A 53 32.86 -8.30 -14.46
N THR A 54 32.35 -8.83 -13.36
CA THR A 54 31.27 -9.83 -13.37
C THR A 54 29.90 -9.20 -13.29
N VAL A 55 28.84 -9.93 -13.67
CA VAL A 55 27.46 -9.51 -13.39
C VAL A 55 27.11 -9.77 -11.93
N LEU A 56 26.08 -9.08 -11.42
CA LEU A 56 25.57 -9.34 -10.07
C LEU A 56 24.87 -10.70 -10.06
N GLU A 57 25.50 -11.71 -9.48
CA GLU A 57 24.95 -13.07 -9.44
C GLU A 57 23.91 -13.19 -8.33
N ARG A 58 22.73 -13.71 -8.69
CA ARG A 58 21.64 -14.00 -7.75
C ARG A 58 21.53 -15.52 -7.58
N PRO A 59 21.86 -16.07 -6.40
CA PRO A 59 21.64 -17.49 -6.14
C PRO A 59 20.15 -17.80 -5.97
N LEU A 60 19.81 -19.09 -5.86
CA LEU A 60 18.46 -19.52 -5.50
C LEU A 60 18.02 -18.86 -4.19
N SER A 61 16.79 -18.38 -4.17
CA SER A 61 16.21 -17.80 -2.96
C SER A 61 15.85 -18.90 -1.96
N SER A 62 16.07 -18.61 -0.68
CA SER A 62 15.64 -19.41 0.47
C SER A 62 14.88 -18.54 1.46
N GLY A 63 14.09 -19.14 2.32
CA GLY A 63 13.44 -18.43 3.42
C GLY A 63 13.23 -19.29 4.65
N GLN A 64 13.04 -18.64 5.79
CA GLN A 64 12.77 -19.30 7.07
C GLN A 64 11.61 -18.59 7.77
N GLN A 65 10.65 -19.37 8.24
CA GLN A 65 9.47 -18.86 8.95
C GLN A 65 9.42 -19.51 10.33
N SER A 66 9.25 -18.70 11.38
CA SER A 66 9.24 -19.17 12.77
C SER A 66 8.08 -18.54 13.55
N PHE A 67 7.17 -19.37 14.04
CA PHE A 67 5.95 -18.95 14.74
C PHE A 67 5.48 -20.05 15.70
N ASP A 68 4.76 -19.65 16.75
CA ASP A 68 4.11 -20.57 17.69
C ASP A 68 2.78 -21.10 17.12
N THR A 69 2.44 -22.35 17.46
CA THR A 69 1.10 -22.92 17.28
C THR A 69 0.65 -23.60 18.56
N TYR A 70 -0.65 -23.56 18.85
CA TYR A 70 -1.22 -24.10 20.09
C TYR A 70 -2.31 -25.13 19.75
N GLU A 71 -1.96 -26.42 19.82
CA GLU A 71 -2.84 -27.54 19.41
C GLU A 71 -4.20 -27.52 20.13
N ARG A 72 -4.21 -27.18 21.42
CA ARG A 72 -5.44 -27.02 22.21
C ARG A 72 -6.43 -25.99 21.67
N ASN A 73 -5.97 -25.05 20.83
CA ASN A 73 -6.77 -24.00 20.24
C ASN A 73 -7.16 -24.30 18.79
N TRP A 74 -6.73 -25.44 18.21
CA TRP A 74 -6.99 -25.75 16.82
C TRP A 74 -8.51 -25.79 16.53
N PRO A 75 -8.95 -25.29 15.36
CA PRO A 75 -8.14 -24.87 14.22
C PRO A 75 -7.51 -23.47 14.33
N LEU A 76 -7.77 -22.68 15.38
CA LEU A 76 -7.02 -21.42 15.61
C LEU A 76 -5.54 -21.73 15.80
N THR A 77 -4.69 -20.84 15.33
CA THR A 77 -3.21 -20.93 15.42
C THR A 77 -2.61 -22.09 14.62
N LYS A 78 -3.43 -22.96 14.02
CA LYS A 78 -2.97 -24.00 13.10
C LYS A 78 -2.54 -23.35 11.80
N ASN A 79 -1.35 -23.71 11.31
CA ASN A 79 -0.95 -23.32 9.96
C ASN A 79 -1.79 -24.11 8.94
N ILE A 80 -2.80 -23.45 8.38
CA ILE A 80 -3.64 -24.00 7.32
C ILE A 80 -3.47 -23.17 6.04
N PRO A 81 -3.55 -23.80 4.86
CA PRO A 81 -3.70 -23.06 3.62
C PRO A 81 -4.94 -22.16 3.67
N LYS A 82 -4.88 -21.03 2.97
CA LYS A 82 -6.06 -20.21 2.73
C LYS A 82 -7.16 -21.07 2.11
N ILE A 83 -8.39 -20.98 2.63
CA ILE A 83 -9.51 -21.83 2.19
C ILE A 83 -9.84 -21.66 0.70
N GLU A 84 -9.54 -20.51 0.10
CA GLU A 84 -9.70 -20.27 -1.33
C GLU A 84 -8.48 -20.62 -2.20
N ALA A 85 -7.34 -21.03 -1.62
CA ALA A 85 -6.08 -21.17 -2.36
C ALA A 85 -6.15 -22.17 -3.53
N LEU A 86 -6.80 -23.33 -3.32
CA LEU A 86 -6.94 -24.32 -4.39
C LEU A 86 -7.77 -23.77 -5.56
N ALA A 87 -8.91 -23.13 -5.26
CA ALA A 87 -9.73 -22.50 -6.30
C ALA A 87 -9.00 -21.35 -7.02
N GLN A 88 -8.13 -20.60 -6.33
CA GLN A 88 -7.33 -19.55 -6.94
C GLN A 88 -6.25 -20.12 -7.87
N THR A 89 -5.62 -21.23 -7.50
CA THR A 89 -4.54 -21.86 -8.29
C THR A 89 -5.06 -22.72 -9.45
N SER A 90 -6.31 -23.20 -9.38
CA SER A 90 -6.99 -23.90 -10.47
C SER A 90 -7.69 -22.97 -11.47
N GLY A 91 -7.87 -21.68 -11.14
CA GLY A 91 -8.65 -20.73 -11.93
C GLY A 91 -10.17 -20.82 -11.73
N GLU A 92 -10.64 -21.57 -10.73
CA GLU A 92 -12.07 -21.70 -10.39
C GLU A 92 -12.59 -20.54 -9.52
N ALA A 93 -11.70 -19.81 -8.85
CA ALA A 93 -12.07 -18.66 -8.03
C ALA A 93 -12.53 -17.48 -8.91
N LYS A 94 -13.84 -17.25 -8.93
CA LYS A 94 -14.47 -16.11 -9.61
C LYS A 94 -14.14 -14.75 -8.97
N PHE A 95 -13.61 -13.81 -9.75
CA PHE A 95 -13.57 -12.37 -9.45
C PHE A 95 -14.73 -11.65 -10.16
N THR A 96 -14.86 -10.34 -9.97
CA THR A 96 -15.99 -9.58 -10.53
C THR A 96 -16.06 -9.69 -12.05
N ASN A 97 -14.91 -9.64 -12.73
CA ASN A 97 -14.87 -9.79 -14.18
C ASN A 97 -15.16 -11.22 -14.68
N ASP A 98 -15.14 -12.23 -13.82
CA ASP A 98 -15.39 -13.62 -14.21
C ASP A 98 -16.87 -14.03 -14.10
N LEU A 99 -17.71 -13.11 -13.64
CA LEU A 99 -19.17 -13.29 -13.64
C LEU A 99 -19.63 -13.56 -15.09
N PRO A 100 -20.46 -14.60 -15.32
CA PRO A 100 -20.95 -14.91 -16.66
C PRO A 100 -21.60 -13.70 -17.31
N VAL A 101 -21.29 -13.51 -18.60
CA VAL A 101 -21.88 -12.43 -19.40
C VAL A 101 -23.37 -12.73 -19.60
N GLN A 102 -24.21 -11.74 -19.34
CA GLN A 102 -25.66 -11.84 -19.55
C GLN A 102 -26.05 -11.50 -21.00
N PRO A 103 -27.16 -12.06 -21.52
CA PRO A 103 -27.68 -11.67 -22.83
C PRO A 103 -27.91 -10.16 -22.92
N GLY A 104 -27.32 -9.53 -23.93
CA GLY A 104 -27.43 -8.08 -24.13
C GLY A 104 -26.64 -7.23 -23.15
N GLU A 105 -25.71 -7.81 -22.37
CA GLU A 105 -24.77 -7.06 -21.56
C GLU A 105 -23.90 -6.13 -22.41
N LEU A 106 -23.64 -4.92 -21.90
CA LEU A 106 -22.83 -3.88 -22.54
C LEU A 106 -21.54 -3.62 -21.76
N TYR A 107 -20.59 -2.96 -22.40
CA TYR A 107 -19.30 -2.58 -21.83
C TYR A 107 -19.14 -1.07 -21.78
N ALA A 108 -18.58 -0.59 -20.67
CA ALA A 108 -18.31 0.83 -20.46
C ALA A 108 -16.82 1.18 -20.54
N ALA A 109 -16.51 2.40 -20.98
CA ALA A 109 -15.16 2.98 -20.96
C ALA A 109 -15.22 4.48 -20.66
N PHE A 110 -14.29 4.98 -19.83
CA PHE A 110 -14.21 6.42 -19.56
C PHE A 110 -13.72 7.19 -20.78
N VAL A 111 -14.33 8.35 -21.00
CA VAL A 111 -13.75 9.43 -21.80
C VAL A 111 -13.02 10.36 -20.84
N ILE A 112 -11.77 10.69 -21.12
CA ILE A 112 -10.89 11.43 -20.21
C ILE A 112 -10.48 12.79 -20.77
N ALA A 113 -10.38 13.80 -19.91
CA ALA A 113 -9.81 15.09 -20.28
C ALA A 113 -8.28 15.06 -20.24
N THR A 114 -7.65 15.83 -21.14
CA THR A 114 -6.19 15.86 -21.31
C THR A 114 -5.57 17.24 -21.12
N LYS A 115 -6.37 18.25 -20.74
CA LYS A 115 -5.93 19.65 -20.59
C LYS A 115 -6.35 20.22 -19.22
N PRO A 116 -5.49 20.09 -18.18
CA PRO A 116 -5.72 20.71 -16.88
C PRO A 116 -5.85 22.24 -16.96
N HIS A 117 -6.36 22.88 -15.90
CA HIS A 117 -6.55 24.34 -15.79
C HIS A 117 -7.35 24.95 -16.94
N THR A 118 -8.24 24.14 -17.51
CA THR A 118 -9.08 24.54 -18.63
C THR A 118 -10.50 24.06 -18.40
N ARG A 119 -11.48 24.85 -18.82
CA ARG A 119 -12.89 24.47 -18.75
C ARG A 119 -13.32 23.72 -20.01
N ILE A 120 -14.23 22.77 -19.82
CA ILE A 120 -14.85 22.03 -20.93
C ILE A 120 -15.86 22.94 -21.62
N GLY A 121 -15.64 23.27 -22.90
CA GLY A 121 -16.58 24.06 -23.70
C GLY A 121 -17.65 23.18 -24.36
N LYS A 122 -17.25 22.09 -25.01
CA LYS A 122 -18.15 21.11 -25.63
C LYS A 122 -17.52 19.72 -25.65
N ILE A 123 -18.32 18.70 -25.39
CA ILE A 123 -17.95 17.30 -25.64
C ILE A 123 -18.72 16.82 -26.88
N ASP A 124 -17.99 16.44 -27.92
CA ASP A 124 -18.55 15.96 -29.18
C ASP A 124 -18.27 14.47 -29.37
N ALA A 125 -19.28 13.65 -29.10
CA ALA A 125 -19.21 12.20 -29.24
C ALA A 125 -19.71 11.70 -30.60
N THR A 126 -19.92 12.59 -31.59
CA THR A 126 -20.56 12.24 -32.87
C THR A 126 -19.86 11.09 -33.60
N ASP A 127 -18.53 11.09 -33.66
CA ASP A 127 -17.79 10.03 -34.36
C ASP A 127 -17.70 8.74 -33.55
N ALA A 128 -17.62 8.84 -32.22
CA ALA A 128 -17.73 7.68 -31.33
C ALA A 128 -19.09 6.99 -31.49
N LEU A 129 -20.19 7.75 -31.55
CA LEU A 129 -21.55 7.20 -31.69
C LEU A 129 -21.82 6.55 -33.06
N LYS A 130 -21.05 6.89 -34.10
CA LYS A 130 -21.11 6.22 -35.41
C LYS A 130 -20.32 4.92 -35.45
N TYR A 131 -19.42 4.69 -34.48
CA TYR A 131 -18.57 3.50 -34.48
C TYR A 131 -19.42 2.24 -34.23
N PRO A 132 -19.26 1.17 -35.05
CA PRO A 132 -20.10 -0.02 -34.92
C PRO A 132 -20.06 -0.65 -33.52
N GLY A 133 -21.25 -0.94 -32.99
CA GLY A 133 -21.46 -1.52 -31.66
C GLY A 133 -21.46 -0.50 -30.51
N VAL A 134 -21.25 0.80 -30.78
CA VAL A 134 -21.47 1.84 -29.76
C VAL A 134 -22.96 2.10 -29.60
N VAL A 135 -23.41 2.12 -28.35
CA VAL A 135 -24.82 2.26 -27.99
C VAL A 135 -25.12 3.66 -27.46
N ALA A 136 -24.24 4.21 -26.61
CA ALA A 136 -24.46 5.51 -26.01
C ALA A 136 -23.16 6.20 -25.54
N PHE A 137 -23.27 7.50 -25.32
CA PHE A 137 -22.33 8.32 -24.57
C PHE A 137 -23.11 9.10 -23.51
N TYR A 138 -22.63 9.08 -22.27
CA TYR A 138 -23.19 9.84 -21.16
C TYR A 138 -22.14 10.75 -20.53
N SER A 139 -22.54 11.95 -20.13
CA SER A 139 -21.71 12.90 -19.38
C SER A 139 -22.42 13.37 -18.12
N ALA A 140 -21.84 14.37 -17.43
CA ALA A 140 -22.43 14.95 -16.22
C ALA A 140 -23.90 15.40 -16.38
N LYS A 141 -24.33 15.77 -17.59
CA LYS A 141 -25.71 16.22 -17.88
C LYS A 141 -26.76 15.11 -17.77
N ASP A 142 -26.32 13.85 -17.88
CA ASP A 142 -27.19 12.68 -17.89
C ASP A 142 -27.38 12.09 -16.48
N ILE A 143 -26.70 12.66 -15.48
CA ILE A 143 -26.83 12.27 -14.07
C ILE A 143 -28.14 12.87 -13.50
N PRO A 144 -29.11 12.05 -13.05
CA PRO A 144 -30.40 12.56 -12.57
C PRO A 144 -30.36 13.17 -11.16
N GLY A 145 -29.37 12.79 -10.35
CA GLY A 145 -29.15 13.23 -8.98
C GLY A 145 -27.86 14.04 -8.82
N THR A 146 -27.02 13.65 -7.87
CA THR A 146 -25.78 14.38 -7.56
C THR A 146 -24.57 13.83 -8.33
N ASN A 147 -23.84 14.70 -9.03
CA ASN A 147 -22.58 14.37 -9.69
C ASN A 147 -21.41 14.31 -8.68
N ASN A 148 -21.41 13.34 -7.78
CA ASN A 148 -20.38 13.17 -6.76
C ASN A 148 -20.23 11.68 -6.38
N PHE A 149 -19.01 11.14 -6.44
CA PHE A 149 -18.74 9.77 -5.99
C PHE A 149 -18.21 9.69 -4.54
N MET A 150 -18.03 10.83 -3.87
CA MET A 150 -17.58 10.97 -2.48
C MET A 150 -18.67 11.64 -1.62
N PRO A 151 -19.71 10.89 -1.16
CA PRO A 151 -20.86 11.48 -0.50
C PRO A 151 -20.50 12.23 0.79
N ALA A 152 -21.03 13.45 0.94
CA ALA A 152 -20.82 14.27 2.13
C ALA A 152 -21.45 13.65 3.40
N SER A 153 -22.50 12.84 3.24
CA SER A 153 -23.13 12.07 4.33
C SER A 153 -22.17 11.08 5.00
N LEU A 154 -21.10 10.68 4.33
CA LEU A 154 -20.05 9.81 4.85
C LEU A 154 -18.82 10.59 5.34
N GLY A 155 -18.95 11.91 5.55
CA GLY A 155 -17.90 12.76 6.11
C GLY A 155 -16.87 13.29 5.10
N ASN A 156 -17.10 13.10 3.79
CA ASN A 156 -16.27 13.70 2.75
C ASN A 156 -16.53 15.21 2.65
N GLN A 157 -15.48 16.00 2.63
CA GLN A 157 -15.56 17.46 2.73
C GLN A 157 -15.71 18.13 1.36
N GLU A 158 -15.06 17.56 0.35
CA GLU A 158 -15.05 18.10 -1.00
C GLU A 158 -15.83 17.20 -1.96
N VAL A 159 -16.43 17.83 -2.97
CA VAL A 159 -17.07 17.12 -4.08
C VAL A 159 -15.99 16.60 -5.01
N GLU A 160 -16.02 15.30 -5.28
CA GLU A 160 -15.26 14.69 -6.37
C GLU A 160 -16.25 14.19 -7.41
N GLU A 161 -16.28 14.87 -8.57
CA GLU A 161 -17.27 14.61 -9.61
C GLU A 161 -17.10 13.22 -10.24
N ILE A 162 -18.22 12.57 -10.56
CA ILE A 162 -18.20 11.31 -11.32
C ILE A 162 -17.68 11.60 -12.73
N PHE A 163 -18.26 12.63 -13.37
CA PHE A 163 -17.81 13.18 -14.63
C PHE A 163 -17.55 14.67 -14.48
N CYS A 164 -16.37 15.14 -14.86
CA CYS A 164 -16.01 16.55 -14.85
C CYS A 164 -17.02 17.36 -15.66
N SER A 165 -17.68 18.33 -15.01
CA SER A 165 -18.69 19.19 -15.60
C SER A 165 -18.20 20.63 -15.85
N GLY A 166 -16.98 20.95 -15.42
CA GLY A 166 -16.44 22.31 -15.42
C GLY A 166 -14.95 22.38 -15.73
N GLU A 167 -14.17 22.79 -14.73
CA GLU A 167 -12.72 22.90 -14.85
C GLU A 167 -12.05 21.53 -14.70
N VAL A 168 -11.14 21.22 -15.63
CA VAL A 168 -10.32 20.02 -15.59
C VAL A 168 -9.19 20.21 -14.59
N LEU A 169 -9.18 19.40 -13.54
CA LEU A 169 -8.26 19.47 -12.43
C LEU A 169 -6.93 18.73 -12.70
N TYR A 170 -6.97 17.68 -13.51
CA TYR A 170 -5.80 16.85 -13.81
C TYR A 170 -5.96 16.13 -15.16
N HIS A 171 -4.83 15.70 -15.71
CA HIS A 171 -4.81 14.89 -16.93
C HIS A 171 -5.35 13.49 -16.63
N GLY A 172 -6.32 13.02 -17.40
CA GLY A 172 -6.98 11.75 -17.19
C GLY A 172 -8.29 11.83 -16.41
N GLN A 173 -8.76 13.03 -16.04
CA GLN A 173 -10.02 13.21 -15.33
C GLN A 173 -11.21 12.76 -16.21
N PRO A 174 -12.06 11.82 -15.75
CA PRO A 174 -13.21 11.39 -16.52
C PRO A 174 -14.19 12.53 -16.79
N VAL A 175 -14.66 12.67 -18.03
CA VAL A 175 -15.66 13.67 -18.47
C VAL A 175 -16.98 13.02 -18.91
N GLY A 176 -16.98 11.70 -19.05
CA GLY A 176 -18.12 10.92 -19.48
C GLY A 176 -17.78 9.44 -19.64
N VAL A 177 -18.74 8.66 -20.11
CA VAL A 177 -18.62 7.22 -20.33
C VAL A 177 -19.22 6.83 -21.68
N ILE A 178 -18.47 6.06 -22.46
CA ILE A 178 -18.95 5.37 -23.65
C ILE A 178 -19.50 4.01 -23.25
N VAL A 179 -20.60 3.61 -23.88
CA VAL A 179 -21.22 2.29 -23.73
C VAL A 179 -21.27 1.59 -25.09
N ALA A 180 -20.76 0.37 -25.18
CA ALA A 180 -20.70 -0.41 -26.42
C ALA A 180 -20.94 -1.92 -26.19
N GLU A 181 -21.09 -2.69 -27.25
CA GLU A 181 -21.36 -4.13 -27.21
C GLU A 181 -20.17 -4.98 -26.74
N THR A 182 -18.94 -4.48 -26.88
CA THR A 182 -17.73 -5.19 -26.43
C THR A 182 -16.74 -4.26 -25.74
N PHE A 183 -15.90 -4.86 -24.88
CA PHE A 183 -14.81 -4.17 -24.19
C PHE A 183 -13.91 -3.36 -25.12
N ASN A 184 -13.47 -3.95 -26.25
CA ASN A 184 -12.59 -3.29 -27.20
C ASN A 184 -13.29 -2.13 -27.94
N GLN A 185 -14.56 -2.29 -28.30
CA GLN A 185 -15.33 -1.22 -28.93
C GLN A 185 -15.51 -0.03 -27.98
N ALA A 186 -15.83 -0.27 -26.71
CA ALA A 186 -16.01 0.80 -25.72
C ALA A 186 -14.71 1.61 -25.54
N ASN A 187 -13.59 0.93 -25.31
CA ASN A 187 -12.30 1.59 -25.10
C ASN A 187 -11.80 2.35 -26.33
N TYR A 188 -11.95 1.77 -27.53
CA TYR A 188 -11.57 2.47 -28.76
C TYR A 188 -12.48 3.66 -29.06
N ALA A 189 -13.80 3.50 -28.94
CA ALA A 189 -14.74 4.58 -29.18
C ALA A 189 -14.58 5.74 -28.17
N ALA A 190 -14.14 5.45 -26.94
CA ALA A 190 -13.79 6.50 -25.98
C ALA A 190 -12.67 7.44 -26.48
N THR A 191 -11.73 6.95 -27.30
CA THR A 191 -10.68 7.79 -27.90
C THR A 191 -11.16 8.64 -29.07
N LEU A 192 -12.35 8.35 -29.62
CA LEU A 192 -12.95 9.10 -30.73
C LEU A 192 -13.79 10.29 -30.26
N VAL A 193 -14.04 10.42 -28.96
CA VAL A 193 -14.80 11.55 -28.41
C VAL A 193 -13.91 12.79 -28.39
N ASN A 194 -14.33 13.83 -29.11
CA ASN A 194 -13.60 15.07 -29.20
C ASN A 194 -14.02 16.04 -28.09
N ILE A 195 -13.07 16.43 -27.24
CA ILE A 195 -13.31 17.40 -26.17
C ILE A 195 -12.78 18.77 -26.61
N LEU A 196 -13.68 19.72 -26.80
CA LEU A 196 -13.36 21.11 -27.09
C LEU A 196 -13.22 21.87 -25.77
N TYR A 197 -12.01 22.33 -25.52
CA TYR A 197 -11.66 23.13 -24.37
C TYR A 197 -11.87 24.62 -24.64
N GLU A 198 -12.25 25.38 -23.62
CA GLU A 198 -12.26 26.84 -23.70
C GLU A 198 -10.85 27.38 -24.00
N ARG A 199 -10.78 28.53 -24.69
CA ARG A 199 -9.49 29.11 -25.07
C ARG A 199 -8.73 29.54 -23.82
N ILE A 200 -7.55 28.97 -23.62
CA ILE A 200 -6.61 29.39 -22.57
C ILE A 200 -6.08 30.78 -22.93
N THR A 201 -6.44 31.78 -22.12
CA THR A 201 -5.96 33.15 -22.28
C THR A 201 -4.71 33.42 -21.44
N GLN A 202 -4.52 32.67 -20.35
CA GLN A 202 -3.35 32.74 -19.48
C GLN A 202 -2.95 31.32 -19.05
N PRO A 203 -1.91 30.72 -19.65
CA PRO A 203 -1.48 29.37 -19.29
C PRO A 203 -0.97 29.34 -17.84
N GLN A 204 -1.46 28.38 -17.06
CA GLN A 204 -1.01 28.12 -15.70
C GLN A 204 0.04 27.00 -15.72
N PRO A 205 1.09 27.09 -14.88
CA PRO A 205 2.03 25.98 -14.71
C PRO A 205 1.32 24.76 -14.11
N ILE A 206 1.73 23.57 -14.54
CA ILE A 206 1.20 22.30 -14.08
C ILE A 206 2.13 21.72 -13.03
N TYR A 207 1.55 21.31 -11.90
CA TYR A 207 2.26 20.76 -10.76
C TYR A 207 1.71 19.38 -10.41
N PRO A 208 2.11 18.30 -11.12
CA PRO A 208 1.52 16.97 -10.93
C PRO A 208 2.08 16.23 -9.69
N THR A 209 3.05 16.82 -8.97
CA THR A 209 3.65 16.24 -7.77
C THR A 209 3.96 17.30 -6.72
N LEU A 210 3.98 16.91 -5.45
CA LEU A 210 4.44 17.80 -4.38
C LEU A 210 5.86 18.35 -4.60
N LYS A 211 6.77 17.55 -5.18
CA LYS A 211 8.11 18.02 -5.54
C LYS A 211 8.04 19.20 -6.51
N SER A 212 7.22 19.11 -7.55
CA SER A 212 7.05 20.20 -8.52
C SER A 212 6.51 21.49 -7.88
N LEU A 213 5.64 21.40 -6.87
CA LEU A 213 5.16 22.56 -6.12
C LEU A 213 6.28 23.23 -5.30
N VAL A 214 7.07 22.42 -4.60
CA VAL A 214 8.17 22.89 -3.73
C VAL A 214 9.29 23.50 -4.55
N ASP A 215 9.70 22.85 -5.65
CA ASP A 215 10.76 23.34 -6.54
C ASP A 215 10.39 24.69 -7.18
N ASN A 216 9.09 24.91 -7.46
CA ASN A 216 8.56 26.17 -7.98
C ASN A 216 8.11 27.15 -6.87
N GLN A 217 8.36 26.85 -5.59
CA GLN A 217 8.07 27.70 -4.43
C GLN A 217 6.60 28.18 -4.34
N THR A 218 5.66 27.38 -4.83
CA THR A 218 4.23 27.73 -4.86
C THR A 218 3.58 27.49 -3.50
N LYS A 219 3.02 28.55 -2.89
CA LYS A 219 2.35 28.48 -1.57
C LYS A 219 0.83 28.48 -1.63
N THR A 220 0.23 28.89 -2.74
CA THR A 220 -1.23 29.04 -2.90
C THR A 220 -2.01 27.73 -2.90
N ARG A 221 -1.29 26.60 -3.02
CA ARG A 221 -1.83 25.24 -3.06
C ARG A 221 -1.50 24.44 -1.80
N ILE A 222 -0.98 25.10 -0.77
CA ILE A 222 -0.62 24.50 0.52
C ILE A 222 -1.66 24.94 1.54
N PHE A 223 -2.23 23.97 2.24
CA PHE A 223 -3.33 24.16 3.18
C PHE A 223 -2.93 23.68 4.57
N ASP A 224 -3.49 24.33 5.58
CA ASP A 224 -3.36 23.89 6.95
C ASP A 224 -4.22 22.65 7.18
N GLU A 225 -3.60 21.60 7.69
CA GLU A 225 -4.33 20.42 8.18
C GLU A 225 -5.00 20.73 9.53
N PRO A 226 -6.02 19.94 9.95
CA PRO A 226 -6.66 20.10 11.25
C PRO A 226 -5.64 20.17 12.39
N ALA A 227 -5.95 20.93 13.45
CA ALA A 227 -5.02 21.16 14.57
C ALA A 227 -4.49 19.87 15.21
N THR A 228 -5.22 18.74 15.11
CA THR A 228 -4.82 17.40 15.57
C THR A 228 -3.55 16.87 14.88
N THR A 229 -3.25 17.34 13.67
CA THR A 229 -2.02 17.02 12.92
C THR A 229 -0.80 17.78 13.44
N THR A 230 -1.00 18.95 14.05
CA THR A 230 0.08 19.71 14.69
C THR A 230 0.27 19.22 16.13
N ARG A 231 1.35 18.48 16.37
CA ARG A 231 1.66 17.91 17.68
C ARG A 231 2.81 18.66 18.33
N ARG A 232 2.67 18.93 19.62
CA ARG A 232 3.70 19.59 20.43
C ARG A 232 3.91 18.84 21.73
N GLY A 233 5.12 18.36 21.94
CA GLY A 233 5.54 17.75 23.18
C GLY A 233 5.45 18.73 24.35
N SER A 234 5.25 18.18 25.56
CA SER A 234 5.02 18.93 26.80
C SER A 234 6.14 19.92 27.15
N SER A 235 7.37 19.66 26.70
CA SER A 235 8.59 20.37 27.09
C SER A 235 9.25 21.14 25.94
N TYR A 236 8.59 21.28 24.77
CA TYR A 236 9.16 21.93 23.59
C TYR A 236 9.61 23.40 23.80
N ARG A 237 9.08 24.11 24.80
CA ARG A 237 9.38 25.53 25.07
C ARG A 237 10.66 25.76 25.90
N VAL A 238 11.36 24.71 26.33
CA VAL A 238 12.56 24.84 27.19
C VAL A 238 13.78 25.24 26.35
N LYS A 239 14.51 26.28 26.78
CA LYS A 239 15.83 26.65 26.23
C LYS A 239 16.88 25.72 26.80
N VAL A 240 17.77 25.19 25.97
CA VAL A 240 18.88 24.34 26.41
C VAL A 240 20.18 24.86 25.81
N SER A 241 21.23 24.91 26.62
CA SER A 241 22.57 25.36 26.24
C SER A 241 23.41 24.20 25.71
N ALA A 242 24.25 24.45 24.70
CA ALA A 242 25.27 23.54 24.16
C ALA A 242 24.79 22.34 23.31
N ALA A 243 23.83 22.55 22.40
CA ALA A 243 23.43 21.56 21.40
C ALA A 243 24.06 21.82 20.03
N ARG A 244 24.37 20.77 19.27
CA ARG A 244 24.70 20.85 17.83
C ARG A 244 23.40 20.92 17.05
N LYS A 245 23.39 21.73 15.99
CA LYS A 245 22.25 21.88 15.11
C LYS A 245 22.36 20.94 13.90
N VAL A 246 21.31 20.18 13.62
CA VAL A 246 21.18 19.30 12.46
C VAL A 246 19.93 19.68 11.69
N THR A 247 20.06 19.94 10.40
CA THR A 247 18.93 20.27 9.52
C THR A 247 18.94 19.35 8.31
N GLY A 248 17.78 18.96 7.81
CA GLY A 248 17.70 18.18 6.60
C GLY A 248 16.30 18.11 6.01
N ARG A 249 16.24 17.49 4.84
CA ARG A 249 15.00 17.20 4.12
C ARG A 249 14.92 15.71 3.83
N PHE A 250 13.72 15.15 3.88
CA PHE A 250 13.41 13.80 3.40
C PHE A 250 12.24 13.85 2.43
N GLU A 251 12.44 13.34 1.22
CA GLU A 251 11.44 13.35 0.15
C GLU A 251 10.95 11.94 -0.14
N MET A 252 9.64 11.76 -0.18
CA MET A 252 8.94 10.53 -0.54
C MET A 252 7.95 10.86 -1.65
N ALA A 253 8.08 10.20 -2.80
CA ALA A 253 7.17 10.29 -3.93
C ALA A 253 5.92 9.42 -3.70
N GLY A 254 4.94 9.51 -4.60
CA GLY A 254 3.78 8.62 -4.56
C GLY A 254 4.09 7.18 -5.01
N GLN A 255 3.14 6.27 -4.82
CA GLN A 255 3.19 4.86 -5.21
C GLN A 255 1.83 4.43 -5.72
N TYR A 256 1.78 3.66 -6.80
CA TYR A 256 0.55 3.04 -7.28
C TYR A 256 0.34 1.68 -6.60
N HIS A 257 -0.91 1.35 -6.27
CA HIS A 257 -1.26 0.16 -5.49
C HIS A 257 -0.96 -1.16 -6.20
N TYR A 258 -0.95 -1.15 -7.54
CA TYR A 258 -0.71 -2.29 -8.40
C TYR A 258 -1.56 -3.53 -8.05
N THR A 259 -2.88 -3.33 -7.96
CA THR A 259 -3.83 -4.43 -7.83
C THR A 259 -3.89 -5.23 -9.13
N MET A 260 -3.79 -6.56 -9.04
CA MET A 260 -3.79 -7.42 -10.23
C MET A 260 -5.15 -7.43 -10.95
N GLU A 261 -6.24 -7.34 -10.18
CA GLU A 261 -7.56 -7.01 -10.71
C GLU A 261 -7.73 -5.48 -10.71
N THR A 262 -7.89 -4.88 -11.87
CA THR A 262 -8.17 -3.44 -12.01
C THR A 262 -9.56 -3.09 -11.47
N GLN A 263 -9.88 -1.78 -11.38
CA GLN A 263 -11.22 -1.36 -10.98
C GLN A 263 -12.26 -1.97 -11.91
N THR A 264 -13.24 -2.67 -11.33
CA THR A 264 -14.24 -3.44 -12.06
C THR A 264 -15.59 -3.36 -11.36
N CYS A 265 -16.65 -3.13 -12.13
CA CYS A 265 -18.03 -3.17 -11.67
C CYS A 265 -18.96 -3.81 -12.72
N VAL A 266 -19.93 -4.61 -12.28
CA VAL A 266 -21.03 -5.12 -13.10
C VAL A 266 -22.34 -4.70 -12.45
N CYS A 267 -23.20 -4.03 -13.19
CA CYS A 267 -24.51 -3.56 -12.76
C CYS A 267 -25.60 -4.22 -13.61
N VAL A 268 -26.61 -4.79 -12.96
CA VAL A 268 -27.69 -5.55 -13.61
C VAL A 268 -29.03 -4.97 -13.16
N PRO A 269 -29.76 -4.26 -14.03
CA PRO A 269 -31.12 -3.80 -13.71
C PRO A 269 -32.06 -4.99 -13.48
N ILE A 270 -32.90 -4.88 -12.45
CA ILE A 270 -33.89 -5.89 -12.04
C ILE A 270 -35.21 -5.21 -11.66
N GLU A 271 -36.23 -6.01 -11.34
CA GLU A 271 -37.61 -5.53 -11.09
C GLU A 271 -37.76 -4.54 -9.93
N ASP A 272 -36.95 -4.65 -8.88
CA ASP A 272 -36.97 -3.80 -7.69
C ASP A 272 -35.79 -2.81 -7.61
N GLY A 273 -34.96 -2.75 -8.66
CA GLY A 273 -33.83 -1.83 -8.74
C GLY A 273 -32.65 -2.41 -9.52
N MET A 274 -31.53 -2.66 -8.84
CA MET A 274 -30.28 -3.06 -9.49
C MET A 274 -29.42 -3.96 -8.60
N ASP A 275 -28.97 -5.08 -9.15
CA ASP A 275 -27.87 -5.85 -8.59
C ASP A 275 -26.53 -5.21 -8.95
N VAL A 276 -25.66 -5.01 -7.96
CA VAL A 276 -24.36 -4.37 -8.13
C VAL A 276 -23.24 -5.28 -7.62
N HIS A 277 -22.33 -5.62 -8.53
CA HIS A 277 -21.12 -6.38 -8.25
C HIS A 277 -19.91 -5.48 -8.49
N SER A 278 -19.40 -4.85 -7.44
CA SER A 278 -18.23 -3.99 -7.51
C SER A 278 -17.03 -4.63 -6.82
N SER A 279 -15.85 -4.54 -7.46
CA SER A 279 -14.58 -4.82 -6.78
C SER A 279 -14.27 -3.66 -5.82
N THR A 280 -14.88 -3.68 -4.63
CA THR A 280 -14.79 -2.60 -3.63
C THR A 280 -14.49 -3.12 -2.22
N GLN A 281 -13.74 -2.35 -1.44
CA GLN A 281 -13.50 -2.54 -0.01
C GLN A 281 -14.57 -1.89 0.88
N TRP A 282 -15.38 -1.00 0.30
CA TRP A 282 -16.42 -0.26 1.01
C TRP A 282 -17.72 -0.24 0.21
N VAL A 283 -18.56 -1.24 0.47
CA VAL A 283 -19.88 -1.40 -0.16
C VAL A 283 -20.77 -0.18 0.08
N ASP A 284 -20.83 0.27 1.34
CA ASP A 284 -21.68 1.38 1.76
C ASP A 284 -21.38 2.69 1.01
N LEU A 285 -20.09 3.03 0.84
CA LEU A 285 -19.69 4.20 0.04
C LEU A 285 -20.22 4.12 -1.40
N CYS A 286 -20.07 2.96 -2.04
CA CYS A 286 -20.56 2.76 -3.41
C CYS A 286 -22.10 2.84 -3.47
N GLN A 287 -22.79 2.25 -2.50
CA GLN A 287 -24.24 2.23 -2.43
C GLN A 287 -24.82 3.63 -2.25
N VAL A 288 -24.32 4.40 -1.29
CA VAL A 288 -24.74 5.80 -1.05
C VAL A 288 -24.43 6.69 -2.27
N ALA A 289 -23.26 6.51 -2.89
CA ALA A 289 -22.88 7.29 -4.07
C ALA A 289 -23.80 7.01 -5.27
N ILE A 290 -24.09 5.74 -5.57
CA ILE A 290 -25.01 5.37 -6.66
C ILE A 290 -26.42 5.86 -6.35
N ALA A 291 -26.92 5.66 -5.14
CA ALA A 291 -28.25 6.08 -4.73
C ALA A 291 -28.45 7.60 -4.91
N SER A 292 -27.47 8.38 -4.45
CA SER A 292 -27.46 9.84 -4.60
C SER A 292 -27.35 10.28 -6.06
N MET A 293 -26.51 9.62 -6.87
CA MET A 293 -26.34 9.91 -8.29
C MET A 293 -27.60 9.56 -9.10
N LEU A 294 -28.21 8.40 -8.88
CA LEU A 294 -29.41 7.95 -9.60
C LEU A 294 -30.70 8.56 -9.04
N LYS A 295 -30.65 9.18 -7.85
CA LYS A 295 -31.83 9.65 -7.10
C LYS A 295 -32.83 8.52 -6.81
N VAL A 296 -32.29 7.38 -6.40
CA VAL A 296 -33.04 6.18 -5.99
C VAL A 296 -32.76 5.88 -4.51
N PRO A 297 -33.65 5.17 -3.80
CA PRO A 297 -33.36 4.77 -2.42
C PRO A 297 -32.27 3.70 -2.38
N GLU A 298 -31.41 3.73 -1.36
CA GLU A 298 -30.30 2.77 -1.20
C GLU A 298 -30.75 1.31 -1.18
N ASN A 299 -31.95 1.03 -0.66
CA ASN A 299 -32.52 -0.31 -0.60
C ASN A 299 -32.93 -0.89 -1.97
N SER A 300 -32.92 -0.10 -3.04
CA SER A 300 -33.08 -0.58 -4.42
C SER A 300 -31.76 -1.08 -5.04
N LEU A 301 -30.65 -1.00 -4.29
CA LEU A 301 -29.32 -1.39 -4.74
C LEU A 301 -28.83 -2.62 -3.95
N ASN A 302 -28.78 -3.76 -4.63
CA ASN A 302 -28.41 -5.04 -4.06
C ASN A 302 -26.92 -5.32 -4.31
N PHE A 303 -26.08 -4.99 -3.33
CA PHE A 303 -24.64 -5.22 -3.46
C PHE A 303 -24.24 -6.63 -3.07
N THR A 304 -23.39 -7.25 -3.88
CA THR A 304 -22.73 -8.52 -3.55
C THR A 304 -21.25 -8.49 -3.91
N VAL A 305 -20.39 -8.72 -2.92
CA VAL A 305 -18.93 -8.80 -3.08
C VAL A 305 -18.43 -10.15 -2.57
N ARG A 306 -17.90 -10.98 -3.47
CA ARG A 306 -17.30 -12.27 -3.11
C ARG A 306 -15.84 -12.13 -2.65
N ARG A 307 -15.04 -11.41 -3.44
CA ARG A 307 -13.59 -11.19 -3.25
C ARG A 307 -13.05 -10.13 -4.20
N LEU A 308 -11.83 -9.65 -3.95
CA LEU A 308 -11.05 -8.81 -4.88
C LEU A 308 -9.69 -9.43 -5.20
N GLY A 309 -9.17 -9.15 -6.40
CA GLY A 309 -7.81 -9.44 -6.82
C GLY A 309 -6.82 -8.37 -6.37
N GLY A 310 -6.77 -8.15 -5.05
CA GLY A 310 -6.05 -7.04 -4.42
C GLY A 310 -6.88 -5.76 -4.32
N GLY A 311 -6.62 -4.98 -3.27
CA GLY A 311 -7.25 -3.68 -3.02
C GLY A 311 -6.24 -2.64 -2.53
N TYR A 312 -5.55 -2.96 -1.44
CA TYR A 312 -4.48 -2.14 -0.84
C TYR A 312 -4.87 -0.70 -0.52
N GLY A 313 -6.17 -0.38 -0.47
CA GLY A 313 -6.73 0.95 -0.23
C GLY A 313 -7.33 1.61 -1.48
N SER A 314 -6.84 1.32 -2.69
CA SER A 314 -7.35 1.91 -3.95
C SER A 314 -8.83 1.63 -4.21
N LYS A 315 -9.34 0.54 -3.65
CA LYS A 315 -10.73 0.10 -3.86
C LYS A 315 -11.64 0.48 -2.69
N ILE A 316 -11.20 1.37 -1.80
CA ILE A 316 -12.07 1.92 -0.75
C ILE A 316 -13.05 2.91 -1.35
N SER A 317 -12.53 4.00 -1.92
CA SER A 317 -13.36 5.11 -2.40
C SER A 317 -13.38 5.25 -3.91
N ARG A 318 -12.23 5.03 -4.58
CA ARG A 318 -12.13 5.19 -6.04
C ARG A 318 -13.04 4.22 -6.80
N ALA A 319 -13.31 3.04 -6.23
CA ALA A 319 -14.31 2.10 -6.75
C ALA A 319 -15.72 2.73 -6.89
N GLY A 320 -16.04 3.74 -6.08
CA GLY A 320 -17.30 4.48 -6.15
C GLY A 320 -17.49 5.20 -7.49
N GLN A 321 -16.45 5.82 -8.05
CA GLN A 321 -16.55 6.50 -9.35
C GLN A 321 -16.90 5.51 -10.48
N ILE A 322 -16.26 4.34 -10.48
CA ILE A 322 -16.51 3.27 -11.46
C ILE A 322 -17.90 2.69 -11.26
N ALA A 323 -18.31 2.46 -10.01
CA ALA A 323 -19.62 1.92 -9.69
C ALA A 323 -20.75 2.89 -10.10
N CYS A 324 -20.60 4.18 -9.83
CA CYS A 324 -21.52 5.23 -10.28
C CYS A 324 -21.64 5.27 -11.82
N ALA A 325 -20.52 5.33 -12.54
CA ALA A 325 -20.55 5.36 -14.00
C ALA A 325 -21.18 4.09 -14.61
N CYS A 326 -20.88 2.92 -14.05
CA CYS A 326 -21.46 1.65 -14.48
C CYS A 326 -22.97 1.59 -14.21
N ALA A 327 -23.40 2.00 -13.00
CA ALA A 327 -24.81 2.03 -12.62
C ALA A 327 -25.62 3.05 -13.42
N LEU A 328 -25.04 4.22 -13.75
CA LEU A 328 -25.69 5.20 -14.63
C LEU A 328 -25.96 4.60 -16.01
N ALA A 329 -24.93 3.99 -16.61
CA ALA A 329 -25.06 3.35 -17.91
C ALA A 329 -26.12 2.23 -17.88
N ALA A 330 -26.10 1.37 -16.85
CA ALA A 330 -27.08 0.29 -16.70
C ALA A 330 -28.51 0.82 -16.52
N HIS A 331 -28.67 1.86 -15.71
CA HIS A 331 -29.96 2.50 -15.45
C HIS A 331 -30.56 3.13 -16.71
N LEU A 332 -29.77 3.91 -17.46
CA LEU A 332 -30.24 4.61 -18.65
C LEU A 332 -30.47 3.68 -19.85
N GLN A 333 -29.73 2.57 -19.94
CA GLN A 333 -29.92 1.55 -20.98
C GLN A 333 -30.95 0.49 -20.63
N ASN A 334 -31.33 0.38 -19.35
CA ASN A 334 -32.12 -0.72 -18.82
C ASN A 334 -31.56 -2.10 -19.26
N ARG A 335 -30.23 -2.23 -19.24
CA ARG A 335 -29.47 -3.42 -19.65
C ARG A 335 -28.31 -3.65 -18.68
N PRO A 336 -27.84 -4.90 -18.51
CA PRO A 336 -26.61 -5.16 -17.78
C PRO A 336 -25.43 -4.39 -18.39
N VAL A 337 -24.59 -3.81 -17.54
CA VAL A 337 -23.36 -3.13 -17.95
C VAL A 337 -22.19 -3.66 -17.14
N ARG A 338 -21.09 -3.92 -17.82
CA ARG A 338 -19.79 -4.25 -17.24
C ARG A 338 -18.79 -3.15 -17.53
N PHE A 339 -18.16 -2.67 -16.47
CA PHE A 339 -17.09 -1.68 -16.56
C PHE A 339 -15.79 -2.26 -15.99
N VAL A 340 -14.80 -2.48 -16.84
CA VAL A 340 -13.45 -2.92 -16.47
C VAL A 340 -12.47 -1.86 -16.98
N LEU A 341 -11.66 -1.29 -16.08
CA LEU A 341 -10.60 -0.38 -16.52
C LEU A 341 -9.40 -1.15 -17.08
N THR A 342 -8.84 -0.67 -18.19
CA THR A 342 -7.47 -1.04 -18.61
C THR A 342 -6.46 -0.59 -17.56
N ILE A 343 -5.25 -1.16 -17.53
CA ILE A 343 -4.22 -0.70 -16.58
C ILE A 343 -3.86 0.78 -16.80
N GLU A 344 -3.83 1.22 -18.05
CA GLU A 344 -3.57 2.60 -18.45
C GLU A 344 -4.65 3.55 -17.93
N SER A 345 -5.92 3.29 -18.21
CA SER A 345 -7.03 4.11 -17.72
C SER A 345 -7.11 4.09 -16.19
N ASN A 346 -6.85 2.93 -15.58
CA ASN A 346 -6.82 2.81 -14.13
C ASN A 346 -5.75 3.74 -13.54
N MET A 347 -4.49 3.60 -13.97
CA MET A 347 -3.38 4.41 -13.46
C MET A 347 -3.51 5.90 -13.78
N SER A 348 -4.07 6.26 -14.93
CA SER A 348 -4.25 7.66 -15.33
C SER A 348 -5.39 8.35 -14.57
N SER A 349 -6.51 7.67 -14.32
CA SER A 349 -7.72 8.31 -13.78
C SER A 349 -7.84 8.21 -12.26
N ILE A 350 -7.25 7.21 -11.59
CA ILE A 350 -7.40 7.04 -10.14
C ILE A 350 -6.20 7.51 -9.32
N GLY A 351 -6.48 7.89 -8.08
CA GLY A 351 -5.53 8.27 -7.04
C GLY A 351 -4.50 7.20 -6.67
N LYS A 352 -3.38 7.65 -6.11
CA LYS A 352 -2.22 6.83 -5.70
C LYS A 352 -1.91 7.09 -4.21
N ARG A 353 -0.83 6.51 -3.68
CA ARG A 353 -0.26 6.90 -2.37
C ARG A 353 0.19 8.36 -2.41
N TYR A 354 -0.02 9.07 -1.30
CA TYR A 354 0.45 10.43 -1.05
C TYR A 354 1.98 10.55 -1.19
N GLY A 355 2.44 11.51 -1.98
CA GLY A 355 3.80 12.03 -1.83
C GLY A 355 3.95 12.80 -0.52
N CYS A 356 5.14 12.82 0.07
CA CYS A 356 5.41 13.50 1.34
C CYS A 356 6.81 14.11 1.34
N ILE A 357 6.93 15.40 1.70
CA ILE A 357 8.21 16.08 1.89
C ILE A 357 8.28 16.58 3.32
N ALA A 358 9.38 16.28 4.01
CA ALA A 358 9.61 16.64 5.40
C ALA A 358 10.89 17.44 5.57
N ASP A 359 10.76 18.65 6.11
CA ASP A 359 11.86 19.54 6.49
C ASP A 359 12.01 19.55 8.02
N TYR A 360 13.19 19.19 8.52
CA TYR A 360 13.45 19.11 9.95
C TYR A 360 14.64 19.95 10.41
N ASP A 361 14.52 20.43 11.64
CA ASP A 361 15.49 21.22 12.39
C ASP A 361 15.59 20.64 13.80
N LEU A 362 16.78 20.18 14.17
CA LEU A 362 17.04 19.45 15.41
C LEU A 362 18.23 20.06 16.16
N ASP A 363 18.03 20.30 17.45
CA ASP A 363 19.10 20.48 18.42
C ASP A 363 19.39 19.14 19.11
N VAL A 364 20.66 18.69 19.09
CA VAL A 364 21.10 17.41 19.64
C VAL A 364 22.33 17.56 20.54
N GLU A 365 22.38 16.80 21.64
CA GLU A 365 23.56 16.68 22.50
C GLU A 365 24.65 15.81 21.84
N SER A 366 25.91 15.94 22.29
CA SER A 366 27.01 15.11 21.80
C SER A 366 26.84 13.60 22.05
N ASN A 367 26.05 13.22 23.06
CA ASN A 367 25.66 11.84 23.35
C ASN A 367 24.50 11.32 22.48
N GLY A 368 23.97 12.15 21.57
CA GLY A 368 22.88 11.80 20.67
C GLY A 368 21.47 12.02 21.21
N ARG A 369 21.27 12.52 22.45
CA ARG A 369 19.92 12.82 22.94
C ARG A 369 19.33 14.04 22.25
N PHE A 370 18.08 13.91 21.82
CA PHE A 370 17.34 14.96 21.14
C PHE A 370 16.88 16.00 22.15
N VAL A 371 17.39 17.22 21.99
CA VAL A 371 17.06 18.35 22.85
C VAL A 371 15.78 19.01 22.38
N LYS A 372 15.65 19.22 21.07
CA LYS A 372 14.49 19.86 20.47
C LYS A 372 14.41 19.52 19.00
N LEU A 373 13.27 18.99 18.56
CA LEU A 373 13.00 18.66 17.16
C LEU A 373 11.83 19.49 16.65
N THR A 374 11.98 20.12 15.49
CA THR A 374 10.86 20.60 14.67
C THR A 374 10.86 19.84 13.36
N ASN A 375 9.76 19.18 13.03
CA ASN A 375 9.53 18.57 11.72
C ASN A 375 8.30 19.21 11.08
N ASN A 376 8.46 19.78 9.89
CA ASN A 376 7.35 20.27 9.07
C ASN A 376 7.22 19.33 7.88
N TYR A 377 6.10 18.62 7.76
CA TYR A 377 5.84 17.76 6.62
C TYR A 377 4.66 18.28 5.81
N MET A 378 4.70 18.01 4.51
CA MET A 378 3.65 18.33 3.55
C MET A 378 3.27 17.05 2.82
N GLN A 379 1.98 16.78 2.63
CA GLN A 379 1.48 15.61 1.93
C GLN A 379 0.70 15.99 0.66
N ASP A 380 0.90 15.22 -0.40
CA ASP A 380 0.30 15.39 -1.71
C ASP A 380 -1.06 14.71 -1.78
N TYR A 381 -2.12 15.51 -1.80
CA TYR A 381 -3.50 15.02 -1.83
C TYR A 381 -4.06 14.88 -3.26
N GLY A 382 -3.31 15.25 -4.30
CA GLY A 382 -3.88 15.34 -5.65
C GLY A 382 -4.87 16.50 -5.76
N ALA A 383 -5.95 16.31 -6.51
CA ALA A 383 -6.92 17.35 -6.79
C ALA A 383 -7.90 17.69 -5.64
N SER A 384 -8.03 16.82 -4.61
CA SER A 384 -8.98 17.00 -3.52
C SER A 384 -8.36 16.74 -2.14
N LEU A 385 -8.78 17.50 -1.11
CA LEU A 385 -8.37 17.33 0.29
C LEU A 385 -9.14 16.23 1.05
N ASN A 386 -10.01 15.48 0.38
CA ASN A 386 -10.63 14.30 0.99
C ASN A 386 -9.58 13.27 1.44
N GLU A 387 -9.99 12.35 2.31
CA GLU A 387 -9.16 11.22 2.76
C GLU A 387 -7.85 11.66 3.46
N SER A 388 -7.92 12.62 4.39
CA SER A 388 -6.76 13.06 5.19
C SER A 388 -6.05 11.91 5.91
N VAL A 389 -4.71 11.91 5.84
CA VAL A 389 -3.81 10.96 6.52
C VAL A 389 -2.88 11.64 7.53
N GLY A 390 -3.01 12.96 7.71
CA GLY A 390 -2.11 13.75 8.56
C GLY A 390 -2.14 13.34 10.03
N GLU A 391 -3.30 12.93 10.57
CA GLU A 391 -3.39 12.49 11.96
C GLU A 391 -2.60 11.20 12.22
N ALA A 392 -2.73 10.22 11.32
CA ALA A 392 -1.95 8.99 11.37
C ALA A 392 -0.45 9.29 11.19
N THR A 393 -0.10 10.13 10.22
CA THR A 393 1.30 10.53 9.97
C THR A 393 1.94 11.12 11.21
N SER A 394 1.25 12.04 11.91
CA SER A 394 1.75 12.67 13.13
C SER A 394 1.78 11.73 14.35
N GLU A 395 0.87 10.76 14.49
CA GLU A 395 0.97 9.74 15.56
C GLU A 395 2.16 8.82 15.34
N PHE A 396 2.35 8.35 14.11
CA PHE A 396 3.35 7.34 13.79
C PHE A 396 4.76 7.93 13.66
N PHE A 397 4.88 9.25 13.45
CA PHE A 397 6.15 9.97 13.60
C PHE A 397 6.77 9.82 15.00
N ASN A 398 5.95 9.57 16.04
CA ASN A 398 6.48 9.32 17.39
C ASN A 398 7.37 8.06 17.43
N ASN A 399 7.03 7.06 16.61
CA ASN A 399 7.59 5.70 16.62
C ASN A 399 7.89 5.22 18.04
N CYS A 400 9.14 4.86 18.37
CA CYS A 400 9.54 4.30 19.66
C CYS A 400 10.11 5.33 20.65
N TYR A 401 10.06 6.62 20.34
CA TYR A 401 10.93 7.64 20.97
C TYR A 401 10.20 8.54 21.97
N ASP A 402 10.96 9.20 22.87
CA ASP A 402 10.44 10.24 23.75
C ASP A 402 10.24 11.55 22.96
N THR A 403 8.99 11.94 22.79
CA THR A 403 8.58 13.08 21.96
C THR A 403 8.29 14.36 22.76
N LYS A 404 8.60 14.40 24.06
CA LYS A 404 8.33 15.56 24.94
C LYS A 404 8.91 16.87 24.42
N THR A 405 10.01 16.82 23.67
CA THR A 405 10.71 18.00 23.14
C THR A 405 10.46 18.23 21.65
N TRP A 406 9.49 17.55 21.05
CA TRP A 406 9.25 17.59 19.61
C TRP A 406 8.09 18.53 19.25
N LYS A 407 8.15 19.09 18.05
CA LYS A 407 7.05 19.76 17.37
C LYS A 407 6.93 19.20 15.97
N VAL A 408 5.77 18.66 15.65
CA VAL A 408 5.45 18.15 14.32
C VAL A 408 4.34 19.01 13.73
N VAL A 409 4.47 19.44 12.49
CA VAL A 409 3.50 20.27 11.78
C VAL A 409 3.20 19.60 10.44
N GLY A 410 1.95 19.17 10.26
CA GLY A 410 1.46 18.66 8.97
C GLY A 410 0.82 19.77 8.13
N LYS A 411 0.98 19.67 6.81
CA LYS A 411 0.28 20.46 5.81
C LYS A 411 -0.23 19.56 4.69
N ALA A 412 -1.31 19.96 4.06
CA ALA A 412 -1.83 19.34 2.86
C ALA A 412 -1.43 20.16 1.63
N ALA A 413 -1.21 19.52 0.49
CA ALA A 413 -0.97 20.17 -0.78
C ALA A 413 -1.90 19.61 -1.86
N LYS A 414 -2.50 20.49 -2.67
CA LYS A 414 -3.22 20.09 -3.89
C LYS A 414 -2.31 20.16 -5.11
N THR A 415 -2.29 19.08 -5.88
CA THR A 415 -1.51 18.95 -7.13
C THR A 415 -2.44 18.71 -8.32
N ASP A 416 -1.90 18.86 -9.52
CA ASP A 416 -2.60 18.65 -10.80
C ASP A 416 -2.59 17.17 -11.21
N ALA A 417 -2.82 16.30 -10.23
CA ALA A 417 -2.88 14.85 -10.36
C ALA A 417 -4.21 14.32 -9.79
N PRO A 418 -4.66 13.12 -10.18
CA PRO A 418 -5.84 12.49 -9.57
C PRO A 418 -5.75 12.52 -8.05
N SER A 419 -6.86 12.82 -7.37
CA SER A 419 -6.94 12.85 -5.91
C SER A 419 -6.34 11.57 -5.32
N ASN A 420 -5.25 11.70 -4.57
CA ASN A 420 -4.58 10.57 -3.92
C ASN A 420 -5.52 9.94 -2.89
N THR A 421 -5.26 8.69 -2.57
CA THR A 421 -6.14 7.88 -1.73
C THR A 421 -5.32 6.96 -0.84
N TRP A 422 -5.97 6.29 0.11
CA TRP A 422 -5.32 5.35 0.99
C TRP A 422 -4.57 4.27 0.20
N CYS A 423 -3.30 4.07 0.55
CA CYS A 423 -2.46 2.97 0.11
C CYS A 423 -1.91 2.29 1.36
N ARG A 424 -1.82 0.94 1.37
CA ARG A 424 -1.43 0.10 2.52
C ARG A 424 -0.44 0.81 3.45
N ALA A 425 -0.77 0.91 4.74
CA ALA A 425 -0.05 1.69 5.75
C ALA A 425 -0.11 3.23 5.52
N PRO A 426 -1.29 3.82 5.24
CA PRO A 426 -1.41 5.22 4.84
C PRO A 426 -1.04 6.17 5.97
N GLY A 427 -0.11 7.10 5.73
CA GLY A 427 0.41 8.03 6.72
C GLY A 427 1.39 7.38 7.72
N THR A 428 1.14 6.13 8.11
CA THR A 428 1.99 5.41 9.07
C THR A 428 3.41 5.17 8.54
N THR A 429 3.54 4.86 7.25
CA THR A 429 4.85 4.61 6.62
C THR A 429 5.64 5.89 6.48
N GLU A 430 4.98 6.96 6.04
CA GLU A 430 5.58 8.28 5.93
C GLU A 430 6.03 8.78 7.32
N GLY A 431 5.17 8.64 8.33
CA GLY A 431 5.45 8.96 9.74
C GLY A 431 6.72 8.28 10.27
N ILE A 432 6.75 6.95 10.21
CA ILE A 432 7.89 6.15 10.71
C ILE A 432 9.15 6.41 9.88
N ALA A 433 9.06 6.45 8.55
CA ALA A 433 10.22 6.65 7.69
C ALA A 433 10.88 8.02 7.93
N MET A 434 10.08 9.08 8.16
CA MET A 434 10.62 10.41 8.48
C MET A 434 11.50 10.37 9.74
N ILE A 435 10.98 9.85 10.86
CA ILE A 435 11.74 9.86 12.11
C ILE A 435 12.93 8.90 12.08
N GLU A 436 12.79 7.74 11.44
CA GLU A 436 13.89 6.80 11.26
C GLU A 436 15.01 7.39 10.40
N ASN A 437 14.68 8.15 9.35
CA ASN A 437 15.66 8.85 8.54
C ASN A 437 16.38 9.96 9.33
N ILE A 438 15.66 10.69 10.19
CA ILE A 438 16.26 11.68 11.10
C ILE A 438 17.25 11.00 12.05
N MET A 439 16.89 9.85 12.62
CA MET A 439 17.79 9.07 13.49
C MET A 439 19.07 8.65 12.73
N GLU A 440 18.95 8.15 11.51
CA GLU A 440 20.13 7.82 10.68
C GLU A 440 20.99 9.04 10.38
N HIS A 441 20.38 10.19 10.04
CA HIS A 441 21.13 11.42 9.72
C HIS A 441 21.88 11.95 10.94
N VAL A 442 21.26 11.96 12.11
CA VAL A 442 21.90 12.42 13.35
C VAL A 442 23.01 11.48 13.79
N ALA A 443 22.80 10.16 13.68
CA ALA A 443 23.84 9.18 13.99
C ALA A 443 25.07 9.40 13.10
N TRP A 444 24.85 9.66 11.81
CA TRP A 444 25.91 10.00 10.87
C TRP A 444 26.64 11.29 11.26
N GLU A 445 25.90 12.37 11.50
CA GLU A 445 26.44 13.71 11.82
C GLU A 445 27.32 13.69 13.08
N LEU A 446 26.97 12.86 14.06
CA LEU A 446 27.69 12.69 15.33
C LEU A 446 28.72 11.55 15.32
N GLY A 447 28.76 10.72 14.27
CA GLY A 447 29.62 9.53 14.22
C GLY A 447 29.24 8.43 15.23
N LEU A 448 27.96 8.32 15.59
CA LEU A 448 27.44 7.34 16.55
C LEU A 448 26.91 6.09 15.86
N ASP A 449 26.80 4.98 16.60
CA ASP A 449 26.03 3.81 16.15
C ASP A 449 24.53 4.18 16.09
N PRO A 450 23.86 4.06 14.93
CA PRO A 450 22.45 4.39 14.80
C PRO A 450 21.54 3.60 15.74
N LEU A 451 21.93 2.41 16.21
CA LEU A 451 21.12 1.63 17.14
C LEU A 451 21.23 2.15 18.58
N GLU A 452 22.43 2.60 18.98
CA GLU A 452 22.65 3.21 20.30
C GLU A 452 21.97 4.58 20.39
N LEU A 453 22.00 5.36 19.30
CA LEU A 453 21.24 6.62 19.21
C LEU A 453 19.75 6.39 19.44
N ARG A 454 19.18 5.37 18.79
CA ARG A 454 17.76 5.02 18.95
C ARG A 454 17.47 4.64 20.40
N LEU A 455 18.28 3.77 21.02
CA LEU A 455 18.12 3.38 22.43
C LEU A 455 18.21 4.57 23.38
N ALA A 456 19.10 5.52 23.13
CA ALA A 456 19.26 6.72 23.95
C ALA A 456 18.02 7.64 23.93
N ASN A 457 17.21 7.57 22.87
CA ASN A 457 16.02 8.40 22.69
C ASN A 457 14.70 7.63 22.95
N MET A 458 14.75 6.38 23.42
CA MET A 458 13.55 5.61 23.82
C MET A 458 13.18 5.83 25.28
N PRO A 459 11.88 5.91 25.64
CA PRO A 459 11.43 5.92 27.03
C PRO A 459 11.92 4.69 27.81
N GLU A 460 12.26 4.84 29.10
CA GLU A 460 12.81 3.76 29.94
C GLU A 460 11.94 2.50 29.97
N GLY A 461 10.60 2.65 30.01
CA GLY A 461 9.65 1.54 30.02
C GLY A 461 9.29 0.96 28.65
N SER A 462 9.98 1.35 27.58
CA SER A 462 9.69 0.85 26.22
C SER A 462 10.15 -0.59 26.06
N LYS A 463 9.25 -1.49 25.66
CA LYS A 463 9.57 -2.88 25.30
C LYS A 463 10.65 -2.98 24.21
N MET A 464 10.76 -1.95 23.35
CA MET A 464 11.78 -1.92 22.30
C MET A 464 13.22 -1.86 22.84
N ARG A 465 13.43 -1.39 24.09
CA ARG A 465 14.74 -1.43 24.75
C ARG A 465 15.23 -2.85 25.05
N GLU A 466 14.31 -3.81 25.19
CA GLU A 466 14.62 -5.23 25.34
C GLU A 466 14.74 -5.92 23.97
N LEU A 467 13.82 -5.62 23.05
CA LEU A 467 13.74 -6.29 21.76
C LEU A 467 14.90 -5.93 20.83
N LEU A 468 15.35 -4.67 20.81
CA LEU A 468 16.39 -4.23 19.87
C LEU A 468 17.75 -4.91 20.13
N PRO A 469 18.31 -4.94 21.36
CA PRO A 469 19.56 -5.65 21.62
C PRO A 469 19.46 -7.15 21.33
N GLN A 470 18.34 -7.79 21.68
CA GLN A 470 18.11 -9.20 21.39
C GLN A 470 18.06 -9.45 19.88
N PHE A 471 17.29 -8.66 19.13
CA PHE A 471 17.18 -8.79 17.68
C PHE A 471 18.52 -8.56 16.98
N ARG A 472 19.30 -7.55 17.41
CA ARG A 472 20.67 -7.29 16.92
C ARG A 472 21.57 -8.51 17.06
N ALA A 473 21.44 -9.25 18.18
CA ALA A 473 22.17 -10.50 18.39
C ALA A 473 21.61 -11.64 17.53
N ASP A 474 20.29 -11.84 17.52
CA ASP A 474 19.59 -12.93 16.80
C ASP A 474 19.90 -12.93 15.30
N VAL A 475 20.04 -11.74 14.68
CA VAL A 475 20.33 -11.60 13.24
C VAL A 475 21.82 -11.49 12.93
N GLU A 476 22.68 -11.71 13.93
CA GLU A 476 24.14 -11.72 13.81
C GLU A 476 24.70 -10.38 13.29
N TYR A 477 24.03 -9.27 13.63
CA TYR A 477 24.25 -7.97 12.99
C TYR A 477 25.70 -7.51 13.04
N ASN A 478 26.35 -7.61 14.20
CA ASN A 478 27.74 -7.16 14.39
C ASN A 478 28.73 -7.99 13.57
N GLN A 479 28.55 -9.31 13.52
CA GLN A 479 29.40 -10.21 12.75
C GLN A 479 29.24 -9.96 11.25
N ARG A 480 28.00 -9.83 10.76
CA ARG A 480 27.69 -9.52 9.37
C ARG A 480 28.22 -8.15 8.98
N LYS A 481 28.06 -7.14 9.83
CA LYS A 481 28.61 -5.80 9.60
C LYS A 481 30.13 -5.85 9.45
N ALA A 482 30.85 -6.55 10.33
CA ALA A 482 32.30 -6.69 10.22
C ALA A 482 32.72 -7.39 8.91
N ALA A 483 32.00 -8.45 8.51
CA ALA A 483 32.24 -9.12 7.23
C ALA A 483 31.96 -8.22 6.02
N ILE A 484 30.93 -7.37 6.10
CA ILE A 484 30.60 -6.37 5.08
C ILE A 484 31.66 -5.28 5.00
N ASP A 485 32.15 -4.78 6.14
CA ASP A 485 33.21 -3.77 6.17
C ASP A 485 34.48 -4.32 5.48
N GLN A 486 34.83 -5.58 5.74
CA GLN A 486 35.95 -6.25 5.06
C GLN A 486 35.66 -6.47 3.56
N PHE A 487 34.48 -6.99 3.20
CA PHE A 487 34.08 -7.15 1.80
C PHE A 487 34.19 -5.83 1.03
N ASN A 488 33.77 -4.73 1.65
CA ASN A 488 33.84 -3.41 1.07
C ASN A 488 35.28 -2.93 0.86
N VAL A 489 36.22 -3.21 1.77
CA VAL A 489 37.65 -2.93 1.55
C VAL A 489 38.19 -3.71 0.35
N ASP A 490 37.78 -4.98 0.24
CA ASP A 490 38.26 -5.89 -0.80
C ASP A 490 37.62 -5.63 -2.18
N ASN A 491 36.56 -4.82 -2.26
CA ASN A 491 35.79 -4.63 -3.49
C ASN A 491 35.47 -3.15 -3.75
N ARG A 492 36.00 -2.60 -4.84
CA ARG A 492 35.72 -1.22 -5.26
C ARG A 492 34.35 -1.07 -5.91
N TRP A 493 34.01 -2.01 -6.79
CA TRP A 493 32.86 -1.94 -7.71
C TRP A 493 31.66 -2.80 -7.26
N ARG A 494 31.81 -3.46 -6.11
CA ARG A 494 30.72 -4.12 -5.38
C ARG A 494 30.75 -3.63 -3.95
N LYS A 495 29.62 -3.12 -3.46
CA LYS A 495 29.50 -2.65 -2.08
C LYS A 495 28.32 -3.30 -1.41
N ARG A 496 28.49 -3.64 -0.14
CA ARG A 496 27.43 -4.13 0.72
C ARG A 496 27.11 -3.13 1.81
N GLY A 497 25.87 -3.17 2.26
CA GLY A 497 25.43 -2.42 3.41
C GLY A 497 24.39 -3.19 4.19
N ILE A 498 24.33 -2.94 5.49
CA ILE A 498 23.41 -3.55 6.42
C ILE A 498 22.83 -2.47 7.33
N ALA A 499 21.57 -2.61 7.73
CA ALA A 499 20.91 -1.74 8.68
C ALA A 499 19.81 -2.48 9.46
N ILE A 500 19.35 -1.89 10.57
CA ILE A 500 18.15 -2.31 11.31
C ILE A 500 17.21 -1.12 11.41
N SER A 501 15.91 -1.37 11.20
CA SER A 501 14.83 -0.42 11.49
C SER A 501 13.83 -1.06 12.48
N LEU A 502 13.09 -0.22 13.19
CA LEU A 502 12.18 -0.61 14.26
C LEU A 502 10.86 0.15 14.17
N MET A 503 9.84 -0.43 14.79
CA MET A 503 8.49 0.08 14.72
C MET A 503 7.73 -0.13 16.04
N ARG A 504 7.03 0.93 16.47
CA ARG A 504 5.87 0.90 17.36
C ARG A 504 4.63 1.24 16.54
N TYR A 505 3.74 0.28 16.38
CA TYR A 505 2.49 0.46 15.63
C TYR A 505 1.29 0.39 16.60
N PRO A 506 0.77 1.54 17.07
CA PRO A 506 -0.47 1.56 17.84
C PRO A 506 -1.66 1.20 16.95
N LEU A 507 -2.36 0.12 17.27
CA LEU A 507 -3.60 -0.27 16.60
C LEU A 507 -4.80 0.21 17.43
N GLY A 508 -5.72 0.89 16.75
CA GLY A 508 -7.04 1.24 17.27
C GLY A 508 -8.15 0.64 16.41
N TYR A 509 -9.39 0.78 16.87
CA TYR A 509 -10.56 0.28 16.18
C TYR A 509 -11.58 1.39 15.93
N PHE A 510 -12.35 1.28 14.85
CA PHE A 510 -13.38 2.24 14.46
C PHE A 510 -14.53 1.57 13.70
N GLY A 511 -15.67 2.28 13.63
CA GLY A 511 -16.85 1.83 12.88
C GLY A 511 -17.53 0.58 13.42
N ALA A 512 -18.35 -0.03 12.56
CA ALA A 512 -19.16 -1.20 12.87
C ALA A 512 -19.27 -2.15 11.66
N LEU A 513 -19.34 -3.45 11.94
CA LEU A 513 -19.47 -4.53 10.95
C LEU A 513 -20.39 -5.61 11.50
N HIS A 514 -21.23 -6.18 10.64
CA HIS A 514 -22.07 -7.31 11.02
C HIS A 514 -21.40 -8.63 10.65
N ALA A 515 -21.74 -9.68 11.40
CA ALA A 515 -21.61 -11.07 10.98
C ALA A 515 -22.95 -11.77 11.16
N LEU A 516 -23.27 -12.67 10.24
CA LEU A 516 -24.41 -13.59 10.31
C LEU A 516 -23.88 -15.01 10.24
N VAL A 517 -24.33 -15.85 11.16
CA VAL A 517 -24.02 -17.28 11.24
C VAL A 517 -25.33 -18.05 11.22
N ALA A 518 -25.46 -19.00 10.30
CA ALA A 518 -26.63 -19.85 10.15
C ALA A 518 -26.22 -21.33 10.15
N ILE A 519 -26.86 -22.12 11.01
CA ILE A 519 -26.68 -23.57 11.09
C ILE A 519 -27.84 -24.25 10.32
N HIS A 520 -27.51 -25.05 9.32
CA HIS A 520 -28.49 -25.81 8.54
C HIS A 520 -28.89 -27.06 9.31
N ALA A 521 -30.14 -27.10 9.77
CA ALA A 521 -30.60 -28.14 10.68
C ALA A 521 -30.52 -29.57 10.11
N GLY A 522 -30.62 -29.73 8.80
CA GLY A 522 -30.64 -31.06 8.15
C GLY A 522 -29.33 -31.83 8.30
N ASP A 523 -28.20 -31.16 8.08
CA ASP A 523 -26.85 -31.76 8.04
C ASP A 523 -25.84 -31.10 9.00
N GLY A 524 -26.29 -30.13 9.78
CA GLY A 524 -25.49 -29.36 10.73
C GLY A 524 -24.41 -28.50 10.08
N SER A 525 -24.41 -28.28 8.76
CA SER A 525 -23.45 -27.40 8.10
C SER A 525 -23.68 -25.94 8.50
N VAL A 526 -22.64 -25.11 8.42
CA VAL A 526 -22.68 -23.72 8.90
C VAL A 526 -22.33 -22.76 7.77
N SER A 527 -23.23 -21.83 7.48
CA SER A 527 -22.97 -20.67 6.62
C SER A 527 -22.57 -19.46 7.47
N VAL A 528 -21.50 -18.78 7.07
CA VAL A 528 -21.08 -17.50 7.67
C VAL A 528 -20.98 -16.44 6.58
N THR A 529 -21.50 -15.24 6.86
CA THR A 529 -21.24 -14.03 6.07
C THR A 529 -20.95 -12.86 7.01
N HIS A 530 -20.18 -11.89 6.53
CA HIS A 530 -19.77 -10.74 7.34
C HIS A 530 -19.53 -9.50 6.48
N GLY A 531 -19.51 -8.32 7.11
CA GLY A 531 -19.34 -7.03 6.44
C GLY A 531 -17.92 -6.74 5.92
N GLY A 532 -16.91 -7.48 6.37
CA GLY A 532 -15.54 -7.34 5.84
C GLY A 532 -15.39 -7.96 4.46
N ILE A 533 -14.51 -7.40 3.62
CA ILE A 533 -14.25 -7.87 2.26
C ILE A 533 -12.91 -8.62 2.11
N GLU A 534 -12.95 -9.83 1.54
CA GLU A 534 -11.75 -10.63 1.21
C GLU A 534 -11.04 -10.10 -0.03
N MET A 535 -9.78 -9.69 0.11
CA MET A 535 -8.94 -9.13 -0.98
C MET A 535 -7.57 -9.80 -1.08
N GLY A 536 -7.39 -10.96 -0.46
CA GLY A 536 -6.12 -11.68 -0.41
C GLY A 536 -5.63 -11.97 1.02
N GLN A 537 -6.06 -11.17 1.99
CA GLN A 537 -5.56 -11.17 3.38
C GLN A 537 -6.01 -12.37 4.22
N GLY A 538 -6.81 -13.29 3.67
CA GLY A 538 -7.21 -14.52 4.35
C GLY A 538 -8.19 -14.29 5.50
N MET A 539 -8.99 -13.23 5.39
CA MET A 539 -9.99 -12.90 6.41
C MET A 539 -11.07 -13.96 6.49
N ASN A 540 -11.53 -14.48 5.34
CA ASN A 540 -12.50 -15.57 5.30
C ASN A 540 -11.96 -16.83 5.98
N THR A 541 -10.67 -17.11 5.79
CA THR A 541 -9.99 -18.23 6.45
C THR A 541 -9.99 -18.05 7.97
N LYS A 542 -9.63 -16.86 8.46
CA LYS A 542 -9.65 -16.53 9.91
C LYS A 542 -11.07 -16.63 10.48
N ALA A 543 -12.07 -16.08 9.80
CA ALA A 543 -13.48 -16.16 10.22
C ALA A 543 -13.96 -17.62 10.30
N ALA A 544 -13.59 -18.46 9.33
CA ALA A 544 -13.94 -19.88 9.33
C ALA A 544 -13.28 -20.63 10.49
N GLN A 545 -11.99 -20.38 10.77
CA GLN A 545 -11.28 -20.97 11.92
C GLN A 545 -11.95 -20.56 13.25
N VAL A 546 -12.37 -19.30 13.37
CA VAL A 546 -13.07 -18.82 14.57
C VAL A 546 -14.43 -19.49 14.75
N ALA A 547 -15.25 -19.57 13.70
CA ALA A 547 -16.54 -20.25 13.78
C ALA A 547 -16.38 -21.74 14.15
N ALA A 548 -15.45 -22.44 13.49
CA ALA A 548 -15.14 -23.84 13.78
C ALA A 548 -14.70 -24.04 15.23
N TYR A 549 -13.77 -23.20 15.71
CA TYR A 549 -13.28 -23.26 17.09
C TYR A 549 -14.38 -23.01 18.12
N VAL A 550 -15.17 -21.94 17.95
CA VAL A 550 -16.20 -21.57 18.92
C VAL A 550 -17.30 -22.63 18.96
N LEU A 551 -17.76 -23.12 17.81
CA LEU A 551 -18.81 -24.14 17.73
C LEU A 551 -18.33 -25.56 18.08
N GLY A 552 -17.02 -25.80 18.17
CA GLY A 552 -16.45 -27.13 18.38
C GLY A 552 -16.66 -28.05 17.18
N LEU A 553 -16.61 -27.50 15.96
CA LEU A 553 -16.87 -28.21 14.70
C LEU A 553 -15.60 -28.31 13.86
N PRO A 554 -15.51 -29.33 12.99
CA PRO A 554 -14.42 -29.39 12.03
C PRO A 554 -14.59 -28.30 10.95
N LEU A 555 -13.47 -27.81 10.41
CA LEU A 555 -13.44 -26.64 9.53
C LEU A 555 -14.26 -26.85 8.25
N GLU A 556 -14.32 -28.07 7.74
CA GLU A 556 -15.09 -28.45 6.54
C GLU A 556 -16.62 -28.27 6.68
N LYS A 557 -17.14 -28.17 7.91
CA LYS A 557 -18.56 -27.81 8.12
C LYS A 557 -18.83 -26.32 7.96
N ILE A 558 -17.80 -25.48 7.89
CA ILE A 558 -17.95 -24.02 7.82
C ILE A 558 -17.77 -23.53 6.38
N SER A 559 -18.74 -22.77 5.89
CA SER A 559 -18.71 -22.17 4.55
C SER A 559 -18.88 -20.65 4.63
N ILE A 560 -17.90 -19.90 4.11
CA ILE A 560 -18.02 -18.44 4.00
C ILE A 560 -18.77 -18.06 2.72
N LYS A 561 -19.82 -17.27 2.86
CA LYS A 561 -20.67 -16.74 1.78
C LYS A 561 -20.23 -15.31 1.40
N PRO A 562 -20.60 -14.81 0.21
CA PRO A 562 -20.29 -13.44 -0.18
C PRO A 562 -20.81 -12.42 0.86
N THR A 563 -20.14 -11.27 0.94
CA THR A 563 -20.66 -10.10 1.65
C THR A 563 -21.78 -9.47 0.82
N THR A 564 -22.89 -9.13 1.46
CA THR A 564 -24.00 -8.43 0.82
C THR A 564 -24.43 -7.21 1.62
N SER A 565 -24.96 -6.18 0.95
CA SER A 565 -25.50 -4.99 1.63
C SER A 565 -26.64 -5.34 2.59
N LEU A 566 -27.41 -6.40 2.32
CA LEU A 566 -28.47 -6.89 3.20
C LEU A 566 -27.94 -7.44 4.52
N THR A 567 -26.84 -8.18 4.49
CA THR A 567 -26.28 -8.87 5.67
C THR A 567 -25.43 -7.98 6.56
N SER A 568 -24.92 -6.87 6.02
CA SER A 568 -24.17 -5.88 6.79
C SER A 568 -24.40 -4.48 6.20
N PRO A 569 -25.60 -3.91 6.35
CA PRO A 569 -25.87 -2.54 5.92
C PRO A 569 -25.03 -1.56 6.75
N ASN A 570 -24.71 -0.39 6.19
CA ASN A 570 -23.96 0.66 6.89
C ASN A 570 -22.57 0.18 7.37
N ALA A 571 -21.97 -0.78 6.67
CA ALA A 571 -20.68 -1.36 7.04
C ALA A 571 -19.57 -0.34 6.88
N ILE A 572 -18.70 -0.24 7.89
CA ILE A 572 -17.45 0.51 7.75
C ILE A 572 -16.52 -0.18 6.72
N VAL A 573 -15.59 0.60 6.17
CA VAL A 573 -14.56 0.13 5.23
C VAL A 573 -13.77 -1.08 5.76
N THR A 574 -13.41 -2.00 4.87
CA THR A 574 -12.33 -2.96 5.12
C THR A 574 -10.96 -2.28 4.97
N GLY A 575 -10.34 -1.88 6.08
CA GLY A 575 -9.08 -1.11 6.13
C GLY A 575 -8.52 -0.93 7.54
N GLY A 576 -7.39 -0.23 7.66
CA GLY A 576 -6.74 0.11 8.93
C GLY A 576 -6.20 -1.08 9.73
N SER A 577 -5.95 -2.21 9.07
CA SER A 577 -5.51 -3.49 9.66
C SER A 577 -6.43 -4.12 10.71
N MET A 578 -7.52 -3.47 11.10
CA MET A 578 -8.40 -3.93 12.19
C MET A 578 -9.51 -4.89 11.73
N THR A 579 -9.87 -4.89 10.44
CA THR A 579 -11.11 -5.51 9.97
C THR A 579 -11.17 -7.03 10.20
N SER A 580 -10.06 -7.75 10.05
CA SER A 580 -10.07 -9.20 10.29
C SER A 580 -10.38 -9.53 11.75
N GLU A 581 -9.85 -8.77 12.71
CA GLU A 581 -10.18 -8.95 14.13
C GLU A 581 -11.63 -8.56 14.43
N ALA A 582 -12.10 -7.42 13.90
CA ALA A 582 -13.50 -6.99 14.04
C ALA A 582 -14.49 -8.05 13.52
N VAL A 583 -14.22 -8.62 12.34
CA VAL A 583 -15.01 -9.72 11.76
C VAL A 583 -14.96 -10.97 12.64
N CYS A 584 -13.76 -11.39 13.07
CA CYS A 584 -13.60 -12.55 13.94
C CYS A 584 -14.35 -12.38 15.26
N TYR A 585 -14.35 -11.18 15.82
CA TYR A 585 -15.10 -10.87 17.03
C TYR A 585 -16.61 -10.97 16.81
N ALA A 586 -17.13 -10.40 15.72
CA ALA A 586 -18.55 -10.49 15.38
C ALA A 586 -18.99 -11.96 15.14
N VAL A 587 -18.19 -12.74 14.39
CA VAL A 587 -18.45 -14.16 14.15
C VAL A 587 -18.45 -14.96 15.46
N LYS A 588 -17.45 -14.73 16.32
CA LYS A 588 -17.38 -15.35 17.65
C LYS A 588 -18.65 -15.07 18.44
N LYS A 589 -19.10 -13.82 18.49
CA LYS A 589 -20.30 -13.42 19.24
C LYS A 589 -21.58 -14.03 18.69
N ALA A 590 -21.73 -14.09 17.36
CA ALA A 590 -22.85 -14.78 16.73
C ALA A 590 -22.86 -16.30 17.05
N CYS A 591 -21.68 -16.94 17.06
CA CYS A 591 -21.56 -18.35 17.45
C CYS A 591 -21.90 -18.57 18.94
N GLU A 592 -21.47 -17.68 19.83
CA GLU A 592 -21.82 -17.74 21.27
C GLU A 592 -23.34 -17.67 21.49
N ILE A 593 -24.04 -16.79 20.77
CA ILE A 593 -25.51 -16.71 20.82
C ILE A 593 -26.15 -18.04 20.40
N LEU A 594 -25.66 -18.66 19.31
CA LEU A 594 -26.17 -19.95 18.84
C LEU A 594 -25.94 -21.05 19.87
N LEU A 595 -24.76 -21.10 20.49
CA LEU A 595 -24.47 -22.09 21.53
C LEU A 595 -25.37 -21.93 22.76
N GLU A 596 -25.65 -20.71 23.19
CA GLU A 596 -26.60 -20.44 24.28
C GLU A 596 -28.00 -20.98 23.95
N ARG A 597 -28.47 -20.77 22.72
CA ARG A 597 -29.77 -21.27 22.25
C ARG A 597 -29.82 -22.79 22.13
N ILE A 598 -28.73 -23.42 21.68
CA ILE A 598 -28.62 -24.87 21.48
C ILE A 598 -28.41 -25.61 22.81
N LYS A 599 -27.86 -24.94 23.83
CA LYS A 599 -27.47 -25.53 25.11
C LYS A 599 -28.54 -26.41 25.76
N PRO A 600 -29.83 -26.02 25.86
CA PRO A 600 -30.84 -26.87 26.50
C PRO A 600 -31.03 -28.22 25.77
N VAL A 601 -31.01 -28.21 24.44
CA VAL A 601 -31.13 -29.43 23.63
C VAL A 601 -29.86 -30.27 23.76
N ARG A 602 -28.67 -29.64 23.72
CA ARG A 602 -27.41 -30.35 23.92
C ARG A 602 -27.30 -30.99 25.30
N ASP A 603 -27.72 -30.30 26.35
CA ASP A 603 -27.68 -30.79 27.74
C ASP A 603 -28.67 -31.96 27.97
N ALA A 604 -29.80 -31.96 27.25
CA ALA A 604 -30.77 -33.07 27.26
C ALA A 604 -30.31 -34.29 26.42
N HIS A 605 -29.42 -34.09 25.46
CA HIS A 605 -28.94 -35.10 24.51
C HIS A 605 -27.41 -35.10 24.41
N LYS A 606 -26.72 -35.27 25.55
CA LYS A 606 -25.26 -35.06 25.68
C LYS A 606 -24.42 -35.86 24.68
N ASP A 607 -24.83 -37.09 24.39
CA ASP A 607 -24.09 -38.01 23.51
C ASP A 607 -24.58 -37.97 22.05
N ALA A 608 -25.58 -37.14 21.74
CA ALA A 608 -26.11 -37.05 20.38
C ALA A 608 -25.12 -36.35 19.44
N PRO A 609 -24.93 -36.87 18.21
CA PRO A 609 -24.15 -36.21 17.18
C PRO A 609 -24.60 -34.76 16.94
N TRP A 610 -23.70 -33.95 16.40
CA TRP A 610 -24.00 -32.54 16.11
C TRP A 610 -25.26 -32.40 15.24
N GLU A 611 -25.37 -33.21 14.19
CA GLU A 611 -26.48 -33.25 13.25
C GLU A 611 -27.81 -33.56 13.94
N THR A 612 -27.81 -34.56 14.81
CA THR A 612 -29.00 -34.93 15.58
C THR A 612 -29.44 -33.78 16.49
N VAL A 613 -28.49 -33.10 17.16
CA VAL A 613 -28.82 -31.95 18.00
C VAL A 613 -29.38 -30.79 17.18
N THR A 614 -28.84 -30.51 15.98
CA THR A 614 -29.38 -29.45 15.11
C THR A 614 -30.78 -29.79 14.60
N GLN A 615 -31.06 -31.06 14.28
CA GLN A 615 -32.39 -31.53 13.89
C GLN A 615 -33.39 -31.42 15.05
N LEU A 616 -32.98 -31.77 16.28
CA LEU A 616 -33.80 -31.64 17.48
C LEU A 616 -34.06 -30.17 17.83
N CYS A 617 -33.06 -29.29 17.68
CA CYS A 617 -33.23 -27.85 17.82
C CYS A 617 -34.29 -27.33 16.85
N TYR A 618 -34.23 -27.73 15.58
CA TYR A 618 -35.22 -27.36 14.58
C TYR A 618 -36.62 -27.88 14.90
N ALA A 619 -36.74 -29.16 15.27
CA ALA A 619 -38.02 -29.75 15.70
C ALA A 619 -38.62 -29.03 16.93
N GLY A 620 -37.76 -28.47 17.79
CA GLY A 620 -38.12 -27.65 18.93
C GLY A 620 -38.31 -26.15 18.65
N ASN A 621 -38.28 -25.70 17.39
CA ASN A 621 -38.36 -24.29 16.99
C ASN A 621 -37.27 -23.39 17.60
N VAL A 622 -36.07 -23.93 17.84
CA VAL A 622 -34.90 -23.13 18.25
C VAL A 622 -34.36 -22.37 17.03
N ASP A 623 -34.17 -21.06 17.17
CA ASP A 623 -33.59 -20.22 16.13
C ASP A 623 -32.09 -20.50 15.94
N LEU A 624 -31.76 -21.17 14.83
CA LEU A 624 -30.42 -21.57 14.41
C LEU A 624 -29.72 -20.53 13.51
N CYS A 625 -30.21 -19.30 13.48
CA CYS A 625 -29.58 -18.17 12.81
C CYS A 625 -29.30 -17.03 13.81
N ALA A 626 -28.08 -16.48 13.80
CA ALA A 626 -27.71 -15.37 14.66
C ALA A 626 -26.91 -14.31 13.92
N THR A 627 -27.17 -13.05 14.26
CA THR A 627 -26.41 -11.89 13.80
C THR A 627 -25.74 -11.20 14.97
N TYR A 628 -24.55 -10.63 14.75
CA TYR A 628 -23.92 -9.73 15.71
C TYR A 628 -23.27 -8.55 15.00
N GLN A 629 -23.45 -7.35 15.56
CA GLN A 629 -22.75 -6.14 15.12
C GLN A 629 -21.60 -5.86 16.07
N TYR A 630 -20.39 -5.90 15.54
CA TYR A 630 -19.20 -5.41 16.24
C TYR A 630 -19.27 -3.88 16.45
N ARG A 631 -18.91 -3.39 17.63
CA ARG A 631 -18.65 -1.97 17.89
C ARG A 631 -17.23 -1.72 18.38
N ALA A 632 -16.62 -0.64 17.89
CA ALA A 632 -15.27 -0.20 18.27
C ALA A 632 -15.01 -0.18 19.79
N THR A 633 -15.98 0.26 20.58
CA THR A 633 -15.88 0.39 22.05
C THR A 633 -15.74 -0.94 22.80
N GLU A 634 -16.00 -2.07 22.13
CA GLU A 634 -15.87 -3.41 22.72
C GLU A 634 -14.43 -3.95 22.67
N LEU A 635 -13.58 -3.39 21.81
CA LEU A 635 -12.19 -3.81 21.66
C LEU A 635 -11.24 -2.74 22.16
N LYS A 636 -10.14 -3.19 22.77
CA LYS A 636 -9.14 -2.30 23.37
C LYS A 636 -7.98 -2.12 22.40
N PRO A 637 -7.47 -0.88 22.24
CA PRO A 637 -6.29 -0.62 21.44
C PRO A 637 -5.06 -1.31 22.05
N TYR A 638 -4.08 -1.61 21.20
CA TYR A 638 -2.82 -2.24 21.62
C TYR A 638 -1.66 -1.81 20.72
N ILE A 639 -0.45 -2.23 21.06
CA ILE A 639 0.76 -1.92 20.27
C ILE A 639 1.26 -3.20 19.60
N ILE A 640 1.59 -3.10 18.32
CA ILE A 640 2.37 -4.08 17.57
C ILE A 640 3.81 -3.56 17.52
N TRP A 641 4.75 -4.40 17.96
CA TRP A 641 6.18 -4.10 17.89
C TRP A 641 6.77 -4.84 16.69
N GLY A 642 7.73 -4.22 16.02
CA GLY A 642 8.45 -4.89 14.95
C GLY A 642 9.87 -4.37 14.79
N LEU A 643 10.74 -5.23 14.28
CA LEU A 643 12.08 -4.88 13.79
C LEU A 643 12.35 -5.58 12.46
N SER A 644 13.15 -4.95 11.62
CA SER A 644 13.70 -5.61 10.43
C SER A 644 15.18 -5.30 10.27
N CYS A 645 15.93 -6.26 9.72
CA CYS A 645 17.31 -6.10 9.30
C CYS A 645 17.37 -6.37 7.80
N ALA A 646 18.00 -5.49 7.03
CA ALA A 646 18.25 -5.73 5.61
C ALA A 646 19.74 -5.62 5.30
N GLU A 647 20.21 -6.54 4.47
CA GLU A 647 21.52 -6.51 3.85
C GLU A 647 21.36 -6.44 2.33
N VAL A 648 22.07 -5.50 1.71
CA VAL A 648 22.06 -5.30 0.26
C VAL A 648 23.46 -5.42 -0.32
N GLU A 649 23.54 -5.79 -1.59
CA GLU A 649 24.73 -5.67 -2.43
C GLU A 649 24.42 -4.79 -3.64
N VAL A 650 25.31 -3.85 -3.92
CA VAL A 650 25.18 -2.85 -4.97
C VAL A 650 26.26 -3.08 -6.03
N ASP A 651 25.85 -3.21 -7.29
CA ASP A 651 26.71 -3.04 -8.44
C ASP A 651 26.95 -1.55 -8.66
N VAL A 652 28.09 -1.05 -8.17
CA VAL A 652 28.43 0.38 -8.22
C VAL A 652 28.45 0.90 -9.66
N LEU A 653 28.84 0.07 -10.63
CA LEU A 653 28.97 0.47 -12.03
C LEU A 653 27.62 0.58 -12.75
N THR A 654 26.57 -0.09 -12.28
CA THR A 654 25.25 -0.06 -12.94
C THR A 654 24.13 0.49 -12.06
N GLY A 655 24.38 0.65 -10.76
CA GLY A 655 23.38 1.01 -9.75
C GLY A 655 22.41 -0.12 -9.38
N ASN A 656 22.59 -1.33 -9.91
CA ASN A 656 21.71 -2.46 -9.56
C ASN A 656 21.88 -2.85 -8.09
N VAL A 657 20.77 -3.14 -7.42
CA VAL A 657 20.72 -3.52 -6.01
C VAL A 657 20.15 -4.93 -5.89
N GLN A 658 20.81 -5.79 -5.11
CA GLN A 658 20.30 -7.10 -4.72
C GLN A 658 20.08 -7.13 -3.21
N LEU A 659 18.88 -7.50 -2.78
CA LEU A 659 18.60 -7.82 -1.38
C LEU A 659 19.20 -9.20 -1.07
N ARG A 660 20.24 -9.22 -0.24
CA ARG A 660 20.99 -10.44 0.12
C ARG A 660 20.29 -11.22 1.21
N ARG A 661 19.92 -10.54 2.30
CA ARG A 661 19.21 -11.15 3.42
C ARG A 661 18.32 -10.13 4.08
N VAL A 662 17.09 -10.53 4.40
CA VAL A 662 16.17 -9.77 5.23
C VAL A 662 15.70 -10.65 6.37
N ASP A 663 15.79 -10.12 7.58
CA ASP A 663 15.24 -10.73 8.80
C ASP A 663 14.14 -9.80 9.34
N ILE A 664 12.95 -10.32 9.61
CA ILE A 664 11.83 -9.57 10.20
C ILE A 664 11.40 -10.25 11.50
N LEU A 665 11.23 -9.46 12.55
CA LEU A 665 10.54 -9.84 13.79
C LEU A 665 9.28 -8.99 13.93
N GLU A 666 8.11 -9.61 14.03
CA GLU A 666 6.84 -8.90 14.25
C GLU A 666 6.03 -9.51 15.40
N ASP A 667 5.43 -8.65 16.23
CA ASP A 667 4.57 -9.05 17.34
C ASP A 667 3.13 -9.32 16.87
N THR A 668 2.84 -10.58 16.61
CA THR A 668 1.52 -11.05 16.12
C THR A 668 0.58 -11.49 17.25
N GLY A 669 0.98 -11.37 18.52
CA GLY A 669 0.31 -12.05 19.63
C GLY A 669 0.18 -13.56 19.38
N GLU A 670 -0.92 -14.16 19.82
CA GLU A 670 -1.32 -15.51 19.42
C GLU A 670 -1.97 -15.43 18.03
N SER A 671 -1.16 -15.56 16.98
CA SER A 671 -1.63 -15.49 15.59
C SER A 671 -2.78 -16.45 15.34
N LEU A 672 -3.90 -15.94 14.79
CA LEU A 672 -5.07 -16.76 14.46
C LEU A 672 -4.76 -17.78 13.36
N SER A 673 -3.91 -17.41 12.41
CA SER A 673 -3.60 -18.19 11.22
C SER A 673 -2.18 -17.87 10.75
N PRO A 674 -1.16 -18.56 11.29
CA PRO A 674 0.24 -18.16 11.11
C PRO A 674 0.70 -18.11 9.66
N GLY A 675 0.28 -19.06 8.81
CA GLY A 675 0.62 -19.03 7.37
C GLY A 675 0.07 -17.81 6.65
N ILE A 676 -1.15 -17.36 7.00
CA ILE A 676 -1.75 -16.13 6.46
C ILE A 676 -0.98 -14.90 6.95
N ASP A 677 -0.64 -14.86 8.24
CA ASP A 677 0.06 -13.73 8.85
C ASP A 677 1.50 -13.59 8.33
N VAL A 678 2.21 -14.70 8.10
CA VAL A 678 3.51 -14.71 7.41
C VAL A 678 3.37 -14.08 6.02
N GLY A 679 2.39 -14.51 5.22
CA GLY A 679 2.16 -13.96 3.88
C GLY A 679 1.80 -12.47 3.89
N GLN A 680 1.09 -11.98 4.94
CA GLN A 680 0.83 -10.55 5.11
C GLN A 680 2.11 -9.76 5.36
N ILE A 681 2.98 -10.25 6.26
CA ILE A 681 4.26 -9.63 6.60
C ILE A 681 5.20 -9.60 5.39
N GLU A 682 5.38 -10.74 4.71
CA GLU A 682 6.21 -10.84 3.50
C GLU A 682 5.69 -9.89 2.40
N GLY A 683 4.39 -9.94 2.10
CA GLY A 683 3.79 -9.10 1.07
C GLY A 683 3.82 -7.60 1.39
N ALA A 684 3.61 -7.22 2.65
CA ALA A 684 3.71 -5.81 3.09
C ALA A 684 5.15 -5.29 2.95
N PHE A 685 6.13 -6.08 3.39
CA PHE A 685 7.53 -5.70 3.29
C PHE A 685 7.97 -5.54 1.83
N ILE A 686 7.62 -6.48 0.94
CA ILE A 686 7.97 -6.41 -0.48
C ILE A 686 7.28 -5.23 -1.19
N MET A 687 6.02 -4.94 -0.88
CA MET A 687 5.38 -3.72 -1.39
C MET A 687 6.16 -2.45 -0.98
N GLY A 688 6.74 -2.44 0.23
CA GLY A 688 7.66 -1.40 0.66
C GLY A 688 9.01 -1.40 -0.07
N VAL A 689 9.59 -2.58 -0.36
CA VAL A 689 10.82 -2.67 -1.17
C VAL A 689 10.63 -1.98 -2.53
N GLY A 690 9.49 -2.20 -3.18
CA GLY A 690 9.13 -1.52 -4.42
C GLY A 690 9.08 0.00 -4.26
N TYR A 691 8.41 0.47 -3.21
CA TYR A 691 8.32 1.89 -2.86
C TYR A 691 9.70 2.56 -2.71
N TRP A 692 10.64 1.88 -2.05
CA TRP A 692 11.98 2.46 -1.81
C TRP A 692 12.91 2.36 -3.02
N LEU A 693 12.80 1.31 -3.85
CA LEU A 693 13.82 1.00 -4.86
C LEU A 693 13.35 1.11 -6.31
N THR A 694 12.14 0.69 -6.68
CA THR A 694 11.82 0.41 -8.11
C THR A 694 10.62 1.19 -8.65
N GLU A 695 9.67 1.53 -7.80
CA GLU A 695 8.39 2.08 -8.21
C GLU A 695 8.43 3.61 -8.34
N ALA A 696 8.45 4.11 -9.58
CA ALA A 696 8.50 5.55 -9.87
C ALA A 696 7.29 6.02 -10.70
N LEU A 697 6.63 7.07 -10.21
CA LEU A 697 5.58 7.78 -10.94
C LEU A 697 6.20 8.97 -11.67
N VAL A 698 6.21 8.92 -13.01
CA VAL A 698 6.78 9.98 -13.86
C VAL A 698 5.66 10.68 -14.60
N TYR A 699 5.60 11.99 -14.48
CA TYR A 699 4.58 12.84 -15.10
C TYR A 699 5.22 13.77 -16.14
N ASN A 700 4.49 14.07 -17.21
CA ASN A 700 4.84 15.12 -18.14
C ASN A 700 4.62 16.49 -17.49
N ALA A 701 5.64 17.35 -17.53
CA ALA A 701 5.58 18.69 -16.93
C ALA A 701 4.69 19.67 -17.72
N GLU A 702 4.43 19.42 -19.01
CA GLU A 702 3.67 20.34 -19.87
C GLU A 702 2.15 20.15 -19.75
N ASP A 703 1.68 18.92 -19.60
CA ASP A 703 0.25 18.59 -19.60
C ASP A 703 -0.22 17.74 -18.41
N GLY A 704 0.70 17.33 -17.51
CA GLY A 704 0.40 16.54 -16.32
C GLY A 704 0.15 15.05 -16.58
N ALA A 705 0.33 14.56 -17.81
CA ALA A 705 0.07 13.16 -18.14
C ALA A 705 1.00 12.21 -17.37
N LEU A 706 0.45 11.13 -16.80
CA LEU A 706 1.26 10.05 -16.21
C LEU A 706 1.89 9.21 -17.33
N LEU A 707 3.22 9.19 -17.39
CA LEU A 707 4.01 8.47 -18.40
C LEU A 707 4.33 7.03 -18.00
N THR A 708 4.34 6.73 -16.69
CA THR A 708 4.56 5.37 -16.16
C THR A 708 3.23 4.68 -15.81
N ASN A 709 2.33 4.53 -16.78
CA ASN A 709 0.94 4.04 -16.58
C ASN A 709 0.68 2.59 -17.03
N ARG A 710 1.73 1.77 -17.20
CA ARG A 710 1.62 0.36 -17.65
C ARG A 710 2.79 -0.49 -17.16
N THR A 711 2.67 -1.81 -17.28
CA THR A 711 3.68 -2.80 -16.84
C THR A 711 5.06 -2.62 -17.50
N TRP A 712 5.10 -2.02 -18.70
CA TRP A 712 6.36 -1.75 -19.39
C TRP A 712 7.17 -0.62 -18.76
N THR A 713 6.52 0.32 -18.09
CA THR A 713 7.12 1.58 -17.60
C THR A 713 7.06 1.72 -16.08
N TYR A 714 6.09 1.08 -15.40
CA TYR A 714 5.99 1.02 -13.94
C TYR A 714 6.40 -0.37 -13.44
N LYS A 715 7.33 -0.42 -12.48
CA LYS A 715 8.06 -1.65 -12.10
C LYS A 715 7.85 -2.00 -10.63
N PRO A 716 6.73 -2.66 -10.27
CA PRO A 716 6.60 -3.28 -8.96
C PRO A 716 7.61 -4.44 -8.82
N PRO A 717 7.96 -4.84 -7.59
CA PRO A 717 8.87 -5.97 -7.36
C PRO A 717 8.36 -7.28 -7.99
N GLY A 718 9.23 -7.96 -8.73
CA GLY A 718 9.03 -9.31 -9.24
C GLY A 718 9.79 -10.36 -8.41
N ALA A 719 9.76 -11.61 -8.90
CA ALA A 719 10.37 -12.75 -8.21
C ALA A 719 11.89 -12.64 -7.98
N LYS A 720 12.60 -11.79 -8.74
CA LYS A 720 14.05 -11.56 -8.58
C LYS A 720 14.39 -10.38 -7.65
N ASP A 721 13.39 -9.63 -7.22
CA ASP A 721 13.56 -8.45 -6.36
C ASP A 721 13.37 -8.79 -4.87
N ILE A 722 12.82 -9.97 -4.56
CA ILE A 722 12.73 -10.47 -3.18
C ILE A 722 14.13 -10.70 -2.58
N PRO A 723 14.28 -10.72 -1.25
CA PRO A 723 15.54 -11.12 -0.61
C PRO A 723 16.00 -12.50 -1.05
N VAL A 724 17.31 -12.68 -1.21
CA VAL A 724 17.90 -14.01 -1.48
C VAL A 724 17.66 -14.93 -0.27
N ASP A 725 17.85 -14.44 0.95
CA ASP A 725 17.48 -15.12 2.19
C ASP A 725 16.40 -14.30 2.92
N PHE A 726 15.15 -14.78 2.94
CA PHE A 726 14.03 -14.06 3.53
C PHE A 726 13.50 -14.76 4.79
N ARG A 727 13.72 -14.15 5.96
CA ARG A 727 13.36 -14.74 7.25
C ARG A 727 12.29 -13.92 7.96
N VAL A 728 11.20 -14.58 8.35
CA VAL A 728 10.12 -13.98 9.13
C VAL A 728 9.95 -14.74 10.44
N ARG A 729 10.03 -14.02 11.55
CA ARG A 729 9.83 -14.57 12.90
C ARG A 729 8.73 -13.81 13.62
N PHE A 730 7.84 -14.53 14.26
CA PHE A 730 6.88 -13.94 15.18
C PHE A 730 7.49 -13.82 16.56
N LEU A 731 7.10 -12.79 17.30
CA LEU A 731 7.51 -12.65 18.70
C LEU A 731 6.97 -13.83 19.51
N GLN A 732 7.88 -14.72 19.92
CA GLN A 732 7.56 -15.97 20.59
C GLN A 732 6.94 -15.72 21.97
N LYS A 733 5.99 -16.58 22.37
CA LYS A 733 5.27 -16.48 23.65
C LYS A 733 4.62 -15.10 23.89
N SER A 734 4.33 -14.37 22.82
CA SER A 734 3.56 -13.13 22.90
C SER A 734 2.07 -13.46 22.98
N SER A 735 1.38 -12.93 23.98
CA SER A 735 -0.08 -13.01 24.09
C SER A 735 -0.62 -11.59 24.22
N ASN A 736 -1.73 -11.31 23.55
CA ASN A 736 -2.41 -10.01 23.60
C ASN A 736 -3.78 -10.12 24.28
N PRO A 737 -3.91 -9.96 25.62
CA PRO A 737 -5.22 -10.06 26.27
C PRO A 737 -6.29 -9.08 25.75
N ALA A 738 -5.88 -8.00 25.08
CA ALA A 738 -6.77 -7.02 24.45
C ALA A 738 -7.21 -7.42 23.03
N GLY A 739 -6.46 -8.28 22.35
CA GLY A 739 -6.71 -8.70 20.97
C GLY A 739 -7.79 -9.76 20.87
N VAL A 740 -8.41 -9.87 19.70
CA VAL A 740 -9.48 -10.85 19.47
C VAL A 740 -8.87 -12.24 19.50
N LEU A 741 -9.28 -13.06 20.47
CA LEU A 741 -8.66 -14.38 20.70
C LEU A 741 -7.13 -14.30 20.83
N ARG A 742 -6.65 -13.21 21.43
CA ARG A 742 -5.24 -12.93 21.74
C ARG A 742 -4.33 -12.62 20.56
N SER A 743 -4.88 -12.38 19.37
CA SER A 743 -4.11 -12.03 18.17
C SER A 743 -3.64 -10.57 18.14
N LYS A 744 -2.81 -10.26 17.14
CA LYS A 744 -2.53 -8.90 16.68
C LYS A 744 -2.60 -8.81 15.16
N ALA A 745 -2.90 -7.63 14.65
CA ALA A 745 -2.98 -7.37 13.22
C ALA A 745 -1.61 -7.38 12.52
N THR A 746 -1.59 -7.83 11.27
CA THR A 746 -0.38 -8.02 10.44
C THR A 746 -0.51 -7.39 9.05
N GLY A 747 -1.63 -6.72 8.77
CA GLY A 747 -1.97 -6.20 7.45
C GLY A 747 -0.97 -5.14 6.98
N GLU A 748 -0.79 -4.06 7.71
CA GLU A 748 0.08 -2.93 7.33
C GLU A 748 1.46 -2.86 8.00
N PRO A 749 1.68 -3.37 9.23
CA PRO A 749 2.90 -3.15 10.01
C PRO A 749 4.23 -3.31 9.26
N ALA A 750 4.49 -4.46 8.62
CA ALA A 750 5.80 -4.75 8.01
C ALA A 750 6.20 -3.80 6.86
N LEU A 751 5.25 -3.12 6.20
CA LEU A 751 5.57 -2.12 5.18
C LEU A 751 6.35 -0.95 5.80
N ASN A 752 5.99 -0.53 7.01
CA ASN A 752 6.65 0.59 7.71
C ASN A 752 8.13 0.32 8.02
N MET A 753 8.50 -0.95 8.18
CA MET A 753 9.87 -1.35 8.50
C MET A 753 10.77 -1.48 7.26
N SER A 754 10.19 -1.51 6.06
CA SER A 754 10.94 -1.67 4.80
C SER A 754 11.91 -0.52 4.49
N ILE A 755 11.78 0.63 5.15
CA ILE A 755 12.73 1.75 5.06
C ILE A 755 14.18 1.33 5.40
N VAL A 756 14.36 0.22 6.15
CA VAL A 756 15.66 -0.39 6.42
C VAL A 756 16.48 -0.64 5.15
N VAL A 757 15.82 -0.91 4.02
CA VAL A 757 16.48 -1.15 2.73
C VAL A 757 17.19 0.11 2.24
N LEU A 758 16.58 1.28 2.42
CA LEU A 758 17.19 2.56 2.08
C LEU A 758 18.43 2.84 2.93
N PHE A 759 18.40 2.44 4.20
CA PHE A 759 19.53 2.63 5.12
C PHE A 759 20.69 1.70 4.79
N ALA A 760 20.39 0.42 4.50
CA ALA A 760 21.38 -0.53 4.01
C ALA A 760 22.03 -0.05 2.71
N LEU A 761 21.22 0.46 1.77
CA LEU A 761 21.70 1.07 0.53
C LEU A 761 22.60 2.28 0.79
N ARG A 762 22.22 3.17 1.74
CA ARG A 762 23.03 4.33 2.13
C ARG A 762 24.40 3.92 2.62
N ASN A 763 24.45 2.89 3.47
CA ASN A 763 25.69 2.37 4.01
C ASN A 763 26.60 1.78 2.92
N ALA A 764 26.03 1.10 1.91
CA ALA A 764 26.78 0.63 0.76
C ALA A 764 27.34 1.80 -0.08
N LEU A 765 26.53 2.82 -0.35
CA LEU A 765 26.93 3.99 -1.15
C LEU A 765 27.97 4.86 -0.45
N ARG A 766 27.89 5.02 0.87
CA ARG A 766 28.94 5.70 1.64
C ARG A 766 30.29 5.01 1.48
N SER A 767 30.31 3.67 1.49
CA SER A 767 31.54 2.94 1.19
C SER A 767 32.02 3.14 -0.26
N ALA A 768 31.10 3.15 -1.24
CA ALA A 768 31.44 3.43 -2.64
C ALA A 768 32.08 4.83 -2.82
N ARG A 769 31.51 5.84 -2.16
CA ARG A 769 31.96 7.24 -2.21
C ARG A 769 33.28 7.45 -1.48
N LYS A 770 33.51 6.76 -0.36
CA LYS A 770 34.81 6.77 0.32
C LYS A 770 35.92 6.27 -0.60
N ASP A 771 35.71 5.16 -1.29
CA ASP A 771 36.67 4.65 -2.28
C ASP A 771 36.82 5.56 -3.50
N ALA A 772 35.80 6.36 -3.80
CA ALA A 772 35.85 7.38 -4.83
C ALA A 772 36.68 8.62 -4.43
N GLY A 773 37.14 8.71 -3.18
CA GLY A 773 37.85 9.88 -2.65
C GLY A 773 36.93 11.07 -2.37
N LEU A 774 35.62 10.85 -2.29
CA LEU A 774 34.65 11.88 -1.94
C LEU A 774 34.57 12.06 -0.42
N ALA A 775 34.14 13.23 0.01
CA ALA A 775 33.80 13.45 1.41
C ALA A 775 32.70 12.47 1.86
N ASP A 776 32.81 12.01 3.10
CA ASP A 776 31.69 11.36 3.77
C ASP A 776 30.69 12.47 4.08
N ASP A 777 29.73 12.66 3.17
CA ASP A 777 28.59 13.57 3.25
C ASP A 777 27.30 12.76 3.48
N TRP A 778 26.28 13.38 4.06
CA TRP A 778 24.95 12.77 4.15
C TRP A 778 24.36 12.57 2.75
N ILE A 779 24.18 11.32 2.35
CA ILE A 779 23.57 10.96 1.07
C ILE A 779 22.05 11.06 1.21
N SER A 780 21.49 12.17 0.72
CA SER A 780 20.05 12.33 0.62
C SER A 780 19.47 11.31 -0.37
N MET A 781 18.55 10.48 0.11
CA MET A 781 17.83 9.50 -0.68
C MET A 781 16.39 9.42 -0.20
N GLY A 782 15.49 9.13 -1.13
CA GLY A 782 14.06 8.99 -0.88
C GLY A 782 13.52 7.68 -1.44
N THR A 783 12.21 7.64 -1.63
CA THR A 783 11.52 6.59 -2.40
C THR A 783 12.02 6.56 -3.84
N ALA A 784 11.77 5.45 -4.54
CA ALA A 784 12.16 5.28 -5.93
C ALA A 784 13.66 5.53 -6.16
N SER A 785 14.51 5.05 -5.24
CA SER A 785 15.97 4.99 -5.39
C SER A 785 16.35 3.93 -6.45
N THR A 786 15.94 4.19 -7.69
CA THR A 786 16.11 3.33 -8.86
C THR A 786 17.57 3.17 -9.25
N PRO A 787 17.93 2.15 -10.05
CA PRO A 787 19.32 1.94 -10.44
C PRO A 787 20.02 3.17 -11.05
N ASP A 788 19.29 4.00 -11.79
CA ASP A 788 19.81 5.26 -12.31
C ASP A 788 20.18 6.26 -11.22
N GLN A 789 19.35 6.42 -10.19
CA GLN A 789 19.67 7.27 -9.04
C GLN A 789 20.82 6.70 -8.22
N VAL A 790 20.82 5.39 -7.96
CA VAL A 790 21.89 4.72 -7.20
C VAL A 790 23.24 4.89 -7.89
N HIS A 791 23.28 4.71 -9.21
CA HIS A 791 24.50 4.89 -10.00
C HIS A 791 25.05 6.31 -9.88
N LEU A 792 24.18 7.33 -9.99
CA LEU A 792 24.58 8.73 -9.90
C LEU A 792 25.05 9.12 -8.48
N LEU A 793 24.45 8.54 -7.44
CA LEU A 793 24.84 8.78 -6.04
C LEU A 793 26.14 8.08 -5.63
N ALA A 794 26.53 7.00 -6.33
CA ALA A 794 27.68 6.17 -5.98
C ALA A 794 29.04 6.86 -6.17
N GLY A 795 29.09 8.03 -6.82
CA GLY A 795 30.33 8.81 -6.98
C GLY A 795 31.27 8.28 -8.06
N ASN A 796 30.71 7.68 -9.10
CA ASN A 796 31.47 7.19 -10.24
C ASN A 796 32.02 8.34 -11.08
N SER A 797 33.28 8.24 -11.50
CA SER A 797 33.88 9.16 -12.47
C SER A 797 34.76 8.42 -13.47
N ILE A 798 34.96 9.02 -14.65
CA ILE A 798 35.73 8.40 -15.75
C ILE A 798 37.19 8.18 -15.33
N GLU A 799 37.74 9.05 -14.50
CA GLU A 799 39.12 9.00 -14.00
C GLU A 799 39.38 7.78 -13.13
N GLN A 800 38.32 7.16 -12.59
CA GLN A 800 38.38 5.95 -11.78
C GLN A 800 38.40 4.67 -12.62
N TYR A 801 38.02 4.72 -13.90
CA TYR A 801 37.97 3.56 -14.80
C TYR A 801 39.37 3.18 -15.29
N LYS A 802 40.20 2.76 -14.35
CA LYS A 802 41.57 2.27 -14.53
C LYS A 802 41.63 0.77 -14.23
N LEU A 803 42.63 0.09 -14.79
CA LEU A 803 42.87 -1.32 -14.47
C LEU A 803 43.79 -1.46 -13.24
N ASN A 804 44.69 -0.49 -12.99
CA ASN A 804 45.60 -0.42 -11.84
C ASN A 804 45.53 0.95 -11.18
#